data_AF-A0A7V9SJU5-F1
#
_entry.id   AF-A0A7V9SJU5-F1
#
_cell.length_a   1.000
_cell.length_b   1.000
_cell.length_c   1.000
_cell.angle_alpha   90.00
_cell.angle_beta   90.00
_cell.angle_gamma   90.00
#
_symmetry.space_group_name_H-M   'P 1'
#
loop_
_entity.id
_entity.type
_entity.pdbx_description
1 polymer ?
#
loop_
_entity_poly.entity_id
_entity_poly.type
_entity_poly.pdbx_seq_one_letter_code
_entity_poly.pdbx_strand_id
1 'polypeptide(L)'
;GVADRKEVFTTNFGRGGSMEVQPSNLFWAMDNWMYSTVNTFRIRWTPNGVIREATGPSSSQWGATQDDRGKVWFQHGASGLPGYFQFPVHYGNFAPPDQFEPDLEIVWGAPILVGDVQAGIPGTRLPDGSVIYATAAAGNAIYRGDRLPQDLVGDYLHGETVARSVRRLRPVTSEGLTQLRNVHPRSEFIRSLDPLFRPVGISNAPDGTLYIADMYRGVIEGAPWAKRGTYLWEKIKQYQLNAVLGHGRVWRLTHESMTPDRTQPRMLAQTPAQLVAHLSHPNGWWRDTAQQLLVLKQDRSVVPALQKLVRTPTSGLARLHGLWTLEGLGSLDAALARGLLKDADAGMRVQAIRASESLYKAGETSFAADWRSVAETDPETDVVIQAMLTLYHLKVPGTTELVASVGKSRTARGIEWVAGRILDPPAAPGSRGPMLTEDERRAVERGATAYAESCFACHGENGRGSPMPGGAGLRGPALAGSVRVTGHRDYVIRTLLHGLTGPLDGRTYGEVMPPLGASSDAWIADVASYIRNSFGNSASVVTEADVARVRGAAAGRTALWTAEELASTLPQPLIPDATWRARASHNPGAAAGAFDFTRWSSGTPQQPGMWFEIEAPHPVTLTEVQFESQVIPGGEGGAPATTAPRGYVVEVSADGKTWSEPVAQGRGGGRTTTIPFAPVRAKFVRLTQTAAGEGASPWTMERLRLYEAPGAAAGASK
;
A
#
# COMPACT_ATOMS: atom_id res chain seq x y z
N GLY A 1 -26.37 12.75 -10.51
CA GLY A 1 -27.66 12.05 -10.40
C GLY A 1 -28.23 12.25 -9.01
N VAL A 2 -29.54 12.14 -8.85
CA VAL A 2 -30.20 12.03 -7.53
C VAL A 2 -30.35 10.54 -7.24
N ALA A 3 -29.85 10.05 -6.12
CA ALA A 3 -30.02 8.66 -5.74
C ALA A 3 -31.45 8.43 -5.23
N ASP A 4 -32.07 7.31 -5.59
CA ASP A 4 -33.42 6.95 -5.10
C ASP A 4 -33.42 6.74 -3.57
N ARG A 5 -32.29 6.31 -3.01
CA ARG A 5 -32.07 6.10 -1.58
C ARG A 5 -30.64 6.45 -1.20
N LYS A 6 -30.45 7.01 0.01
CA LYS A 6 -29.13 7.24 0.62
C LYS A 6 -29.09 6.55 1.97
N GLU A 7 -28.23 5.55 2.10
CA GLU A 7 -28.01 4.82 3.35
C GLU A 7 -26.51 4.67 3.61
N VAL A 8 -26.14 4.46 4.87
CA VAL A 8 -24.75 4.19 5.24
C VAL A 8 -24.41 2.77 4.77
N PHE A 9 -23.46 2.67 3.84
CA PHE A 9 -23.04 1.39 3.28
C PHE A 9 -21.90 0.75 4.09
N THR A 10 -20.79 1.48 4.29
CA THR A 10 -19.65 1.05 5.11
C THR A 10 -18.86 2.28 5.58
N THR A 11 -18.15 2.15 6.70
CA THR A 11 -17.23 3.16 7.24
C THR A 11 -15.77 2.72 7.04
N ASN A 12 -14.80 3.56 7.40
CA ASN A 12 -13.36 3.25 7.29
C ASN A 12 -12.95 2.82 5.88
N PHE A 13 -13.52 3.49 4.87
CA PHE A 13 -13.22 3.27 3.46
C PHE A 13 -12.30 4.35 2.88
N GLY A 14 -12.46 5.59 3.35
CA GLY A 14 -11.65 6.73 2.95
C GLY A 14 -10.47 6.97 3.92
N ARG A 15 -9.42 7.59 3.38
CA ARG A 15 -8.25 8.06 4.12
C ARG A 15 -8.08 9.54 3.85
N GLY A 16 -7.77 10.34 4.87
CA GLY A 16 -7.34 11.73 4.67
C GLY A 16 -5.93 11.78 4.04
N GLY A 17 -5.51 12.92 3.49
CA GLY A 17 -4.20 13.03 2.84
C GLY A 17 -4.23 13.75 1.49
N SER A 18 -3.09 13.74 0.80
CA SER A 18 -2.98 14.21 -0.59
C SER A 18 -3.98 13.47 -1.48
N MET A 19 -4.63 14.19 -2.40
CA MET A 19 -5.60 13.59 -3.34
C MET A 19 -5.00 12.45 -4.18
N GLU A 20 -3.67 12.46 -4.40
CA GLU A 20 -2.96 11.43 -5.18
C GLU A 20 -2.91 10.05 -4.50
N VAL A 21 -3.11 9.99 -3.19
CA VAL A 21 -3.06 8.75 -2.40
C VAL A 21 -4.41 8.44 -1.74
N GLN A 22 -5.47 9.14 -2.14
CA GLN A 22 -6.81 8.85 -1.67
C GLN A 22 -7.39 7.64 -2.42
N PRO A 23 -8.16 6.77 -1.73
CA PRO A 23 -8.86 5.67 -2.38
C PRO A 23 -9.81 6.19 -3.48
N SER A 24 -9.78 5.54 -4.65
CA SER A 24 -10.66 5.85 -5.78
C SER A 24 -11.26 4.56 -6.37
N ASN A 25 -12.28 4.72 -7.21
CA ASN A 25 -12.90 3.65 -8.00
C ASN A 25 -13.39 2.45 -7.18
N LEU A 26 -14.53 2.60 -6.48
CA LEU A 26 -15.24 1.46 -5.88
C LEU A 26 -15.84 0.60 -7.00
N PHE A 27 -15.17 -0.49 -7.37
CA PHE A 27 -15.48 -1.34 -8.51
C PHE A 27 -16.06 -2.68 -8.06
N TRP A 28 -17.30 -3.00 -8.46
CA TRP A 28 -17.94 -4.31 -8.22
C TRP A 28 -17.48 -5.33 -9.25
N ALA A 29 -16.78 -6.38 -8.80
CA ALA A 29 -16.23 -7.41 -9.66
C ALA A 29 -17.13 -8.66 -9.75
N MET A 30 -16.81 -9.54 -10.70
CA MET A 30 -17.54 -10.80 -10.96
C MET A 30 -17.51 -11.75 -9.77
N ASP A 31 -16.54 -11.64 -8.86
CA ASP A 31 -16.48 -12.45 -7.64
C ASP A 31 -17.40 -11.93 -6.52
N ASN A 32 -18.29 -10.99 -6.83
CA ASN A 32 -19.20 -10.29 -5.91
C ASN A 32 -18.51 -9.45 -4.83
N TRP A 33 -17.19 -9.26 -4.94
CA TRP A 33 -16.44 -8.32 -4.11
C TRP A 33 -16.30 -6.98 -4.82
N MET A 34 -16.22 -5.92 -4.01
CA MET A 34 -15.87 -4.59 -4.45
C MET A 34 -14.45 -4.24 -4.03
N TYR A 35 -13.72 -3.66 -4.98
CA TYR A 35 -12.34 -3.27 -4.86
C TYR A 35 -12.22 -1.76 -4.98
N SER A 36 -11.21 -1.18 -4.36
CA SER A 36 -10.84 0.22 -4.51
C SER A 36 -9.33 0.30 -4.63
N THR A 37 -8.85 1.33 -5.31
CA THR A 37 -7.43 1.63 -5.32
C THR A 37 -6.96 2.01 -3.91
N VAL A 38 -5.64 1.91 -3.69
CA VAL A 38 -4.95 2.17 -2.42
C VAL A 38 -5.29 1.13 -1.35
N ASN A 39 -6.56 0.93 -1.03
CA ASN A 39 -7.01 0.06 0.05
C ASN A 39 -6.48 -1.38 -0.07
N THR A 40 -5.97 -1.90 1.06
CA THR A 40 -5.50 -3.28 1.23
C THR A 40 -6.58 -4.20 1.78
N PHE A 41 -7.82 -3.93 1.36
CA PHE A 41 -8.97 -4.74 1.66
C PHE A 41 -9.97 -4.65 0.52
N ARG A 42 -10.79 -5.69 0.41
CA ARG A 42 -11.99 -5.74 -0.41
C ARG A 42 -13.21 -5.79 0.50
N ILE A 43 -14.34 -5.29 0.01
CA ILE A 43 -15.62 -5.35 0.73
C ILE A 43 -16.65 -6.07 -0.11
N ARG A 44 -17.63 -6.69 0.51
CA ARG A 44 -18.72 -7.37 -0.20
C ARG A 44 -20.04 -7.08 0.48
N TRP A 45 -21.04 -6.75 -0.31
CA TRP A 45 -22.41 -6.66 0.17
C TRP A 45 -23.01 -8.06 0.34
N THR A 46 -23.75 -8.26 1.43
CA THR A 46 -24.54 -9.45 1.69
C THR A 46 -25.91 -9.03 2.22
N PRO A 47 -26.93 -9.92 2.22
CA PRO A 47 -28.22 -9.64 2.84
C PRO A 47 -28.12 -9.29 4.33
N ASN A 48 -27.05 -9.74 4.99
CA ASN A 48 -26.81 -9.56 6.42
C ASN A 48 -25.87 -8.38 6.74
N GLY A 49 -25.51 -7.59 5.72
CA GLY A 49 -24.59 -6.45 5.86
C GLY A 49 -23.32 -6.57 5.02
N VAL A 50 -22.42 -5.59 5.16
CA VAL A 50 -21.17 -5.54 4.40
C VAL A 50 -20.06 -6.28 5.16
N ILE A 51 -19.44 -7.25 4.50
CA ILE A 51 -18.25 -7.95 5.01
C ILE A 51 -16.98 -7.37 4.38
N ARG A 52 -15.84 -7.55 5.05
CA ARG A 52 -14.54 -7.03 4.63
C ARG A 52 -13.48 -8.12 4.75
N GLU A 53 -12.61 -8.22 3.75
CA GLU A 53 -11.46 -9.12 3.75
C GLU A 53 -10.20 -8.36 3.38
N ALA A 54 -9.08 -8.71 4.01
CA ALA A 54 -7.78 -8.15 3.68
C ALA A 54 -7.34 -8.60 2.28
N THR A 55 -6.57 -7.74 1.62
CA THR A 55 -5.90 -8.02 0.35
C THR A 55 -4.44 -7.56 0.42
N GLY A 56 -3.63 -7.92 -0.57
CA GLY A 56 -2.38 -7.21 -0.79
C GLY A 56 -2.60 -5.73 -1.15
N PRO A 57 -1.60 -4.85 -1.00
CA PRO A 57 -1.64 -3.50 -1.58
C PRO A 57 -1.89 -3.56 -3.08
N SER A 58 -2.76 -2.71 -3.61
CA SER A 58 -2.97 -2.65 -5.08
C SER A 58 -1.85 -1.90 -5.80
N SER A 59 -0.97 -1.18 -5.07
CA SER A 59 0.07 -0.28 -5.60
C SER A 59 -0.45 0.57 -6.75
N SER A 60 -1.68 1.08 -6.63
CA SER A 60 -2.40 1.75 -7.71
C SER A 60 -3.28 2.84 -7.15
N GLN A 61 -3.56 3.85 -7.98
CA GLN A 61 -4.13 5.13 -7.54
C GLN A 61 -5.45 5.47 -8.25
N TRP A 62 -5.56 5.26 -9.56
CA TRP A 62 -6.54 5.97 -10.41
C TRP A 62 -7.48 5.11 -11.25
N GLY A 63 -7.55 3.79 -11.01
CA GLY A 63 -8.48 2.95 -11.74
C GLY A 63 -8.51 1.49 -11.30
N ALA A 64 -9.67 0.88 -11.49
CA ALA A 64 -9.90 -0.55 -11.34
C ALA A 64 -10.86 -1.04 -12.44
N THR A 65 -10.54 -2.19 -13.05
CA THR A 65 -11.38 -2.88 -14.04
C THR A 65 -11.23 -4.40 -13.84
N GLN A 66 -11.94 -5.21 -14.59
CA GLN A 66 -11.71 -6.65 -14.67
C GLN A 66 -11.68 -7.18 -16.10
N ASP A 67 -11.08 -8.35 -16.29
CA ASP A 67 -11.25 -9.16 -17.50
C ASP A 67 -12.53 -10.03 -17.45
N ASP A 68 -12.80 -10.77 -18.53
CA ASP A 68 -13.97 -11.67 -18.62
C ASP A 68 -13.94 -12.86 -17.66
N ARG A 69 -12.81 -13.10 -16.96
CA ARG A 69 -12.65 -14.13 -15.94
C ARG A 69 -12.64 -13.53 -14.53
N GLY A 70 -12.97 -12.24 -14.39
CA GLY A 70 -13.06 -11.54 -13.10
C GLY A 70 -11.72 -11.40 -12.39
N LYS A 71 -10.60 -11.40 -13.13
CA LYS A 71 -9.32 -10.94 -12.58
C LYS A 71 -9.36 -9.42 -12.58
N VAL A 72 -9.15 -8.81 -11.41
CA VAL A 72 -9.17 -7.36 -11.23
C VAL A 72 -7.81 -6.79 -11.62
N TRP A 73 -7.83 -5.67 -12.34
CA TRP A 73 -6.65 -4.94 -12.79
C TRP A 73 -6.71 -3.52 -12.27
N PHE A 74 -5.60 -3.05 -11.71
CA PHE A 74 -5.50 -1.71 -11.15
C PHE A 74 -4.57 -0.82 -11.99
N GLN A 75 -4.84 0.49 -12.02
CA GLN A 75 -4.01 1.47 -12.74
C GLN A 75 -3.23 2.34 -11.75
N HIS A 76 -1.91 2.33 -11.88
CA HIS A 76 -1.02 3.24 -11.16
C HIS A 76 -0.88 4.57 -11.92
N GLY A 77 -0.93 5.69 -11.21
CA GLY A 77 -0.78 7.03 -11.79
C GLY A 77 0.65 7.37 -12.17
N ALA A 78 1.48 7.56 -11.13
CA ALA A 78 2.83 8.12 -11.24
C ALA A 78 3.86 7.28 -12.04
N SER A 79 3.74 5.95 -12.04
CA SER A 79 4.51 5.04 -12.89
C SER A 79 3.89 4.83 -14.27
N GLY A 80 2.58 5.06 -14.39
CA GLY A 80 1.79 4.78 -15.59
C GLY A 80 1.50 3.32 -15.90
N LEU A 81 2.06 2.38 -15.14
CA LEU A 81 1.96 0.95 -15.42
C LEU A 81 0.84 0.29 -14.60
N PRO A 82 0.14 -0.73 -15.12
CA PRO A 82 -0.85 -1.46 -14.35
C PRO A 82 -0.23 -2.19 -13.15
N GLY A 83 -0.91 -2.17 -12.00
CA GLY A 83 -0.47 -2.82 -10.77
C GLY A 83 -1.08 -4.22 -10.58
N TYR A 84 -0.26 -5.15 -10.10
CA TYR A 84 -0.61 -6.49 -9.58
C TYR A 84 -1.77 -7.20 -10.29
N PHE A 85 -1.51 -7.60 -11.53
CA PHE A 85 -2.48 -8.24 -12.42
C PHE A 85 -2.16 -9.71 -12.76
N GLN A 86 -1.16 -10.31 -12.13
CA GLN A 86 -0.82 -11.72 -12.36
C GLN A 86 -1.98 -12.62 -11.92
N PHE A 87 -2.41 -12.44 -10.67
CA PHE A 87 -3.50 -13.19 -10.04
C PHE A 87 -4.42 -12.22 -9.27
N PRO A 88 -5.63 -12.64 -8.87
CA PRO A 88 -6.48 -11.81 -8.02
C PRO A 88 -5.76 -11.33 -6.75
N VAL A 89 -5.77 -10.02 -6.49
CA VAL A 89 -4.93 -9.35 -5.47
C VAL A 89 -5.09 -9.85 -4.03
N HIS A 90 -6.20 -10.52 -3.71
CA HIS A 90 -6.43 -11.10 -2.38
C HIS A 90 -5.59 -12.36 -2.11
N TYR A 91 -5.07 -13.02 -3.16
CA TYR A 91 -4.09 -14.10 -3.02
C TYR A 91 -2.67 -13.59 -2.77
N GLY A 92 -2.44 -12.28 -2.96
CA GLY A 92 -1.15 -11.63 -2.73
C GLY A 92 -0.60 -10.91 -3.97
N ASN A 93 0.53 -10.23 -3.75
CA ASN A 93 1.20 -9.42 -4.76
C ASN A 93 2.31 -10.21 -5.43
N PHE A 94 2.10 -10.54 -6.70
CA PHE A 94 3.07 -11.22 -7.55
C PHE A 94 3.47 -10.26 -8.68
N ALA A 95 4.76 -9.95 -8.76
CA ALA A 95 5.33 -8.99 -9.70
C ALA A 95 6.63 -9.59 -10.28
N PRO A 96 6.54 -10.54 -11.22
CA PRO A 96 7.73 -11.07 -11.87
C PRO A 96 8.47 -9.94 -12.62
N PRO A 97 9.80 -9.96 -12.66
CA PRO A 97 10.61 -8.86 -13.18
C PRO A 97 10.35 -8.57 -14.67
N ASP A 98 9.90 -9.56 -15.44
CA ASP A 98 9.60 -9.51 -16.87
C ASP A 98 8.10 -9.33 -17.18
N GLN A 99 7.27 -8.93 -16.21
CA GLN A 99 5.82 -8.73 -16.40
C GLN A 99 5.45 -7.60 -17.38
N PHE A 100 6.41 -6.75 -17.73
CA PHE A 100 6.28 -5.71 -18.73
C PHE A 100 7.32 -5.95 -19.83
N GLU A 101 6.98 -5.64 -21.08
CA GLU A 101 8.01 -5.52 -22.11
C GLU A 101 9.02 -4.41 -21.75
N PRO A 102 10.27 -4.49 -22.25
CA PRO A 102 11.24 -3.42 -22.05
C PRO A 102 10.71 -2.06 -22.51
N ASP A 103 11.02 -1.02 -21.73
CA ASP A 103 10.67 0.38 -22.00
C ASP A 103 9.15 0.66 -22.06
N LEU A 104 8.31 -0.22 -21.52
CA LEU A 104 6.86 -0.06 -21.58
C LEU A 104 6.41 1.24 -20.90
N GLU A 105 7.15 1.78 -19.92
CA GLU A 105 6.87 3.06 -19.28
C GLU A 105 7.07 4.29 -20.19
N ILE A 106 7.74 4.14 -21.34
CA ILE A 106 7.97 5.21 -22.31
C ILE A 106 6.71 5.42 -23.14
N VAL A 107 6.23 6.66 -23.21
CA VAL A 107 5.03 7.09 -23.94
C VAL A 107 5.36 7.95 -25.16
N TRP A 108 4.46 7.90 -26.14
CA TRP A 108 4.65 8.50 -27.47
C TRP A 108 3.47 9.40 -27.85
N GLY A 109 3.33 10.51 -27.12
CA GLY A 109 2.32 11.55 -27.36
C GLY A 109 2.44 12.23 -28.73
N ALA A 110 1.48 13.09 -29.07
CA ALA A 110 1.56 13.88 -30.30
C ALA A 110 2.54 15.06 -30.16
N PRO A 111 3.28 15.44 -31.22
CA PRO A 111 4.19 16.58 -31.21
C PRO A 111 3.40 17.88 -31.36
N ILE A 112 3.04 18.49 -30.24
CA ILE A 112 2.11 19.64 -30.19
C ILE A 112 2.79 20.97 -29.87
N LEU A 113 4.10 20.96 -29.55
CA LEU A 113 4.92 22.14 -29.26
C LEU A 113 4.47 22.98 -28.05
N VAL A 114 3.47 22.51 -27.29
CA VAL A 114 3.13 22.99 -25.96
C VAL A 114 3.79 22.03 -24.97
N GLY A 115 4.86 22.49 -24.32
CA GLY A 115 5.67 21.63 -23.45
C GLY A 115 4.93 21.18 -22.19
N ASP A 116 4.58 19.90 -22.12
CA ASP A 116 4.13 19.24 -20.89
C ASP A 116 5.35 18.85 -20.05
N VAL A 117 5.98 19.85 -19.44
CA VAL A 117 7.24 19.69 -18.71
C VAL A 117 7.06 19.20 -17.28
N GLN A 118 5.97 18.51 -16.97
CA GLN A 118 5.64 18.08 -15.60
C GLN A 118 6.72 17.18 -14.99
N ALA A 119 7.26 16.24 -15.76
CA ALA A 119 8.39 15.40 -15.37
C ALA A 119 9.75 16.14 -15.35
N GLY A 120 9.73 17.48 -15.44
CA GLY A 120 10.89 18.31 -15.69
C GLY A 120 11.39 18.21 -17.14
N ILE A 121 12.38 19.04 -17.46
CA ILE A 121 13.04 19.04 -18.78
C ILE A 121 13.65 17.67 -19.13
N PRO A 122 14.30 16.93 -18.22
CA PRO A 122 14.82 15.59 -18.53
C PRO A 122 13.75 14.56 -18.91
N GLY A 123 12.52 14.72 -18.40
CA GLY A 123 11.38 13.86 -18.74
C GLY A 123 10.57 14.36 -19.95
N THR A 124 11.03 15.41 -20.63
CA THR A 124 10.35 16.02 -21.79
C THR A 124 11.17 15.76 -23.05
N ARG A 125 10.51 15.31 -24.11
CA ARG A 125 11.11 15.11 -25.42
C ARG A 125 11.22 16.46 -26.12
N LEU A 126 12.41 16.82 -26.58
CA LEU A 126 12.68 18.09 -27.26
C LEU A 126 13.06 17.82 -28.73
N PRO A 127 12.62 18.69 -29.68
CA PRO A 127 11.87 19.92 -29.48
C PRO A 127 10.33 19.74 -29.40
N ASP A 128 9.81 18.51 -29.44
CA ASP A 128 8.36 18.26 -29.61
C ASP A 128 7.47 18.67 -28.42
N GLY A 129 8.04 18.73 -27.21
CA GLY A 129 7.36 19.12 -25.97
C GLY A 129 6.52 18.02 -25.29
N SER A 130 6.51 16.81 -25.84
CA SER A 130 5.78 15.65 -25.30
C SER A 130 6.52 15.01 -24.13
N VAL A 131 5.80 14.41 -23.20
CA VAL A 131 6.41 13.66 -22.08
C VAL A 131 7.05 12.36 -22.59
N ILE A 132 8.19 11.98 -22.03
CA ILE A 132 8.89 10.73 -22.37
C ILE A 132 8.30 9.55 -21.60
N TYR A 133 7.98 9.76 -20.32
CA TYR A 133 7.54 8.70 -19.42
C TYR A 133 6.12 8.96 -18.94
N ALA A 134 5.36 7.91 -18.70
CA ALA A 134 4.06 8.05 -18.08
C ALA A 134 4.19 8.64 -16.66
N THR A 135 3.31 9.59 -16.34
CA THR A 135 3.34 10.40 -15.12
C THR A 135 1.98 10.53 -14.47
N ALA A 136 0.90 10.42 -15.25
CA ALA A 136 -0.47 10.53 -14.76
C ALA A 136 -1.40 9.67 -15.62
N ALA A 137 -1.12 8.36 -15.62
CA ALA A 137 -2.05 7.40 -16.21
C ALA A 137 -3.31 7.27 -15.35
N ALA A 138 -4.47 7.33 -16.01
CA ALA A 138 -5.76 7.35 -15.34
C ALA A 138 -6.81 6.68 -16.21
N GLY A 139 -7.81 6.08 -15.56
CA GLY A 139 -8.95 5.48 -16.23
C GLY A 139 -8.56 4.27 -17.07
N ASN A 140 -8.84 3.07 -16.59
CA ASN A 140 -8.51 1.84 -17.27
C ASN A 140 -9.73 0.97 -17.58
N ALA A 141 -9.65 0.20 -18.67
CA ALA A 141 -10.63 -0.82 -19.01
C ALA A 141 -9.95 -1.99 -19.74
N ILE A 142 -10.35 -3.22 -19.42
CA ILE A 142 -10.19 -4.34 -20.35
C ILE A 142 -11.40 -4.29 -21.28
N TYR A 143 -11.20 -4.29 -22.60
CA TYR A 143 -12.33 -4.26 -23.53
C TYR A 143 -13.02 -5.62 -23.59
N ARG A 144 -14.34 -5.63 -23.35
CA ARG A 144 -15.21 -6.81 -23.23
C ARG A 144 -16.54 -6.62 -23.97
N GLY A 145 -16.60 -5.65 -24.89
CA GLY A 145 -17.76 -5.38 -25.73
C GLY A 145 -17.75 -6.19 -27.03
N ASP A 146 -18.83 -6.08 -27.81
CA ASP A 146 -19.07 -6.84 -29.04
C ASP A 146 -19.19 -5.96 -30.30
N ARG A 147 -19.00 -4.63 -30.20
CA ARG A 147 -19.18 -3.66 -31.31
C ARG A 147 -17.92 -2.88 -31.69
N LEU A 148 -16.76 -3.44 -31.37
CA LEU A 148 -15.43 -3.03 -31.86
C LEU A 148 -14.67 -4.28 -32.32
N PRO A 149 -13.60 -4.13 -33.11
CA PRO A 149 -12.83 -5.25 -33.66
C PRO A 149 -12.43 -6.30 -32.62
N GLN A 150 -12.49 -7.57 -33.03
CA GLN A 150 -12.24 -8.72 -32.15
C GLN A 150 -10.82 -8.72 -31.57
N ASP A 151 -9.85 -8.13 -32.26
CA ASP A 151 -8.47 -8.02 -31.80
C ASP A 151 -8.33 -7.13 -30.55
N LEU A 152 -9.31 -6.27 -30.26
CA LEU A 152 -9.34 -5.42 -29.07
C LEU A 152 -9.84 -6.18 -27.83
N VAL A 153 -10.59 -7.27 -28.00
CA VAL A 153 -11.21 -8.00 -26.88
C VAL A 153 -10.11 -8.59 -25.99
N GLY A 154 -10.16 -8.25 -24.71
CA GLY A 154 -9.14 -8.66 -23.73
C GLY A 154 -7.92 -7.75 -23.63
N ASP A 155 -7.75 -6.78 -24.54
CA ASP A 155 -6.67 -5.79 -24.42
C ASP A 155 -7.00 -4.77 -23.32
N TYR A 156 -5.97 -4.32 -22.62
CA TYR A 156 -6.02 -3.34 -21.54
C TYR A 156 -5.79 -1.93 -22.10
N LEU A 157 -6.75 -1.04 -21.90
CA LEU A 157 -6.66 0.36 -22.29
C LEU A 157 -6.56 1.24 -21.06
N HIS A 158 -5.72 2.28 -21.13
CA HIS A 158 -5.72 3.34 -20.14
C HIS A 158 -5.40 4.70 -20.76
N GLY A 159 -5.89 5.77 -20.13
CA GLY A 159 -5.48 7.12 -20.46
C GLY A 159 -4.09 7.43 -19.93
N GLU A 160 -3.38 8.32 -20.62
CA GLU A 160 -2.24 9.04 -20.09
C GLU A 160 -2.52 10.54 -20.29
N THR A 161 -2.80 11.21 -19.17
CA THR A 161 -3.33 12.57 -19.21
C THR A 161 -2.30 13.59 -19.68
N VAL A 162 -1.04 13.44 -19.30
CA VAL A 162 0.06 14.36 -19.64
C VAL A 162 0.47 14.20 -21.10
N ALA A 163 0.59 12.97 -21.58
CA ALA A 163 0.91 12.61 -22.96
C ALA A 163 -0.27 12.81 -23.93
N ARG A 164 -1.47 13.10 -23.40
CA ARG A 164 -2.69 13.38 -24.19
C ARG A 164 -3.03 12.20 -25.10
N SER A 165 -2.97 11.01 -24.52
CA SER A 165 -3.08 9.76 -25.26
C SER A 165 -3.93 8.71 -24.55
N VAL A 166 -4.43 7.75 -25.34
CA VAL A 166 -4.93 6.48 -24.82
C VAL A 166 -3.99 5.40 -25.29
N ARG A 167 -3.54 4.58 -24.36
CA ARG A 167 -2.65 3.46 -24.59
C ARG A 167 -3.45 2.15 -24.66
N ARG A 168 -2.97 1.22 -25.48
CA ARG A 168 -3.51 -0.14 -25.63
C ARG A 168 -2.40 -1.15 -25.39
N LEU A 169 -2.57 -1.96 -24.35
CA LEU A 169 -1.66 -3.01 -23.94
C LEU A 169 -2.31 -4.37 -24.18
N ARG A 170 -1.54 -5.32 -24.70
CA ARG A 170 -1.95 -6.71 -24.87
C ARG A 170 -1.38 -7.57 -23.75
N PRO A 171 -2.23 -8.21 -22.93
CA PRO A 171 -1.81 -9.28 -22.05
C PRO A 171 -1.42 -10.52 -22.85
N VAL A 172 -0.22 -11.03 -22.63
CA VAL A 172 0.26 -12.31 -23.18
C VAL A 172 0.60 -13.22 -22.00
N THR A 173 -0.20 -14.27 -21.82
CA THR A 173 0.03 -15.26 -20.76
C THR A 173 0.81 -16.45 -21.30
N SER A 174 1.88 -16.83 -20.62
CA SER A 174 2.71 -17.98 -20.93
C SER A 174 3.13 -18.65 -19.63
N GLU A 175 2.95 -19.97 -19.54
CA GLU A 175 3.30 -20.77 -18.37
C GLU A 175 2.77 -20.21 -17.04
N GLY A 176 1.56 -19.65 -17.06
CA GLY A 176 0.89 -19.10 -15.87
C GLY A 176 1.31 -17.69 -15.46
N LEU A 177 2.19 -17.02 -16.21
CA LEU A 177 2.57 -15.63 -15.98
C LEU A 177 2.12 -14.74 -17.14
N THR A 178 1.68 -13.54 -16.83
CA THR A 178 1.20 -12.55 -17.80
C THR A 178 2.24 -11.46 -18.03
N GLN A 179 2.60 -11.21 -19.29
CA GLN A 179 3.39 -10.07 -19.71
C GLN A 179 2.51 -9.06 -20.46
N LEU A 180 2.65 -7.77 -20.18
CA LEU A 180 2.00 -6.71 -20.94
C LEU A 180 2.90 -6.16 -22.04
N ARG A 181 2.34 -6.02 -23.24
CA ARG A 181 3.02 -5.50 -24.44
C ARG A 181 2.26 -4.34 -25.07
N ASN A 182 2.94 -3.31 -25.53
CA ASN A 182 2.32 -2.21 -26.26
C ASN A 182 1.95 -2.68 -27.67
N VAL A 183 0.67 -2.53 -28.02
CA VAL A 183 0.17 -2.90 -29.37
C VAL A 183 0.66 -1.90 -30.43
N HIS A 184 1.03 -0.69 -30.02
CA HIS A 184 1.46 0.39 -30.90
C HIS A 184 2.91 0.81 -30.57
N PRO A 185 3.93 0.04 -30.98
CA PRO A 185 5.31 0.37 -30.67
C PRO A 185 5.68 1.75 -31.19
N ARG A 186 6.29 2.58 -30.32
CA ARG A 186 6.64 3.99 -30.59
C ARG A 186 5.46 4.89 -31.00
N SER A 187 4.24 4.50 -30.65
CA SER A 187 3.02 5.28 -30.81
C SER A 187 2.04 4.95 -29.68
N GLU A 188 0.82 5.45 -29.79
CA GLU A 188 -0.28 5.15 -28.86
C GLU A 188 -1.56 4.85 -29.66
N PHE A 189 -2.53 4.21 -29.02
CA PHE A 189 -3.82 3.86 -29.65
C PHE A 189 -4.61 5.11 -30.04
N ILE A 190 -4.64 6.13 -29.18
CA ILE A 190 -5.13 7.47 -29.51
C ILE A 190 -4.04 8.47 -29.14
N ARG A 191 -3.76 9.41 -30.04
CA ARG A 191 -2.89 10.56 -29.82
C ARG A 191 -3.63 11.81 -30.23
N SER A 192 -3.60 12.84 -29.39
CA SER A 192 -4.32 14.08 -29.68
C SER A 192 -3.37 15.25 -29.93
N LEU A 193 -3.67 16.02 -30.98
CA LEU A 193 -3.05 17.34 -31.20
C LEU A 193 -3.76 18.46 -30.40
N ASP A 194 -4.94 18.17 -29.86
CA ASP A 194 -5.68 19.10 -29.01
C ASP A 194 -4.99 19.22 -27.65
N PRO A 195 -4.53 20.43 -27.27
CA PRO A 195 -3.71 20.57 -26.10
C PRO A 195 -4.43 20.36 -24.77
N LEU A 196 -5.75 20.21 -24.81
CA LEU A 196 -6.59 20.06 -23.64
C LEU A 196 -7.16 18.66 -23.52
N PHE A 197 -6.85 17.75 -24.43
CA PHE A 197 -7.28 16.35 -24.34
C PHE A 197 -6.56 15.64 -23.18
N ARG A 198 -7.31 15.35 -22.11
CA ARG A 198 -6.84 14.73 -20.87
C ARG A 198 -7.75 13.52 -20.56
N PRO A 199 -7.52 12.35 -21.18
CA PRO A 199 -8.35 11.16 -20.95
C PRO A 199 -8.13 10.62 -19.54
N VAL A 200 -9.20 10.56 -18.75
CA VAL A 200 -9.15 10.23 -17.31
C VAL A 200 -10.04 9.06 -16.92
N GLY A 201 -10.91 8.60 -17.83
CA GLY A 201 -11.81 7.47 -17.60
C GLY A 201 -12.03 6.72 -18.90
N ILE A 202 -12.03 5.38 -18.84
CA ILE A 202 -12.40 4.50 -19.94
C ILE A 202 -13.40 3.48 -19.39
N SER A 203 -14.47 3.18 -20.12
CA SER A 203 -15.48 2.22 -19.68
C SER A 203 -16.12 1.46 -20.85
N ASN A 204 -16.38 0.17 -20.63
CA ASN A 204 -17.21 -0.63 -21.54
C ASN A 204 -18.63 -0.08 -21.54
N ALA A 205 -19.13 0.24 -22.74
CA ALA A 205 -20.45 0.83 -22.91
C ALA A 205 -21.53 -0.27 -23.09
N PRO A 206 -22.79 -0.02 -22.69
CA PRO A 206 -23.90 -0.95 -22.92
C PRO A 206 -24.15 -1.26 -24.40
N ASP A 207 -23.77 -0.33 -25.29
CA ASP A 207 -23.92 -0.44 -26.74
C ASP A 207 -22.81 -1.29 -27.41
N GLY A 208 -21.95 -1.93 -26.60
CA GLY A 208 -20.87 -2.80 -27.04
C GLY A 208 -19.60 -2.07 -27.46
N THR A 209 -19.53 -0.75 -27.26
CA THR A 209 -18.34 0.08 -27.55
C THR A 209 -17.57 0.51 -26.29
N LEU A 210 -16.73 1.54 -26.40
CA LEU A 210 -16.03 2.17 -25.27
C LEU A 210 -16.42 3.64 -25.14
N TYR A 211 -16.63 4.09 -23.90
CA TYR A 211 -16.67 5.52 -23.55
C TYR A 211 -15.33 5.97 -22.99
N ILE A 212 -14.89 7.17 -23.40
CA ILE A 212 -13.69 7.83 -22.88
C ILE A 212 -14.09 9.18 -22.29
N ALA A 213 -13.91 9.33 -20.98
CA ALA A 213 -14.10 10.60 -20.28
C ALA A 213 -12.82 11.42 -20.38
N ASP A 214 -12.95 12.64 -20.88
CA ASP A 214 -11.87 13.61 -21.06
C ASP A 214 -12.14 14.83 -20.18
N MET A 215 -11.20 15.14 -19.29
CA MET A 215 -11.33 16.26 -18.35
C MET A 215 -11.31 17.62 -19.06
N TYR A 216 -10.82 17.69 -20.29
CA TYR A 216 -10.76 18.88 -21.15
C TYR A 216 -10.25 20.15 -20.46
N ARG A 217 -8.98 20.15 -20.02
CA ARG A 217 -8.36 21.28 -19.30
C ARG A 217 -6.85 21.35 -19.50
N GLY A 218 -6.28 22.54 -19.27
CA GLY A 218 -4.85 22.77 -19.49
C GLY A 218 -3.97 22.32 -18.31
N VAL A 219 -4.32 22.72 -17.08
CA VAL A 219 -3.55 22.37 -15.86
C VAL A 219 -4.18 21.17 -15.17
N ILE A 220 -3.45 20.08 -14.98
CA ILE A 220 -3.91 18.90 -14.23
C ILE A 220 -3.30 18.78 -12.82
N GLU A 221 -2.25 19.54 -12.54
CA GLU A 221 -1.47 19.45 -11.30
C GLU A 221 -2.19 19.95 -10.05
N GLY A 222 -1.89 19.31 -8.93
CA GLY A 222 -2.31 19.75 -7.60
C GLY A 222 -1.71 21.12 -7.25
N ALA A 223 -2.45 21.87 -6.44
CA ALA A 223 -2.03 23.18 -5.94
C ALA A 223 -0.61 23.22 -5.31
N PRO A 224 -0.09 22.14 -4.69
CA PRO A 224 1.29 22.12 -4.20
C PRO A 224 2.37 22.30 -5.29
N TRP A 225 2.18 21.77 -6.51
CA TRP A 225 3.23 21.71 -7.56
C TRP A 225 3.19 22.90 -8.53
N ALA A 226 1.99 23.43 -8.78
CA ALA A 226 1.77 24.56 -9.69
C ALA A 226 1.69 25.94 -8.98
N LYS A 227 2.43 26.16 -7.89
CA LYS A 227 2.41 27.44 -7.15
C LYS A 227 3.14 28.56 -7.88
N ARG A 228 2.73 29.82 -7.64
CA ARG A 228 3.48 31.00 -8.10
C ARG A 228 4.94 30.92 -7.66
N GLY A 229 5.85 31.20 -8.59
CA GLY A 229 7.30 31.13 -8.37
C GLY A 229 7.93 29.76 -8.69
N THR A 230 7.14 28.73 -9.01
CA THR A 230 7.70 27.47 -9.54
C THR A 230 7.94 27.56 -11.05
N TYR A 231 8.91 26.79 -11.57
CA TYR A 231 9.16 26.74 -13.02
C TYR A 231 7.90 26.31 -13.79
N LEU A 232 7.12 25.38 -13.22
CA LEU A 232 5.91 24.85 -13.81
C LEU A 232 4.84 25.95 -13.94
N TRP A 233 4.71 26.82 -12.93
CA TRP A 233 3.81 27.97 -13.01
C TRP A 233 4.17 28.93 -14.14
N GLU A 234 5.46 29.19 -14.35
CA GLU A 234 5.91 30.03 -15.47
C GLU A 234 5.55 29.41 -16.83
N LYS A 235 5.63 28.09 -16.95
CA LYS A 235 5.20 27.36 -18.16
C LYS A 235 3.69 27.36 -18.36
N ILE A 236 2.92 27.19 -17.29
CA ILE A 236 1.45 27.31 -17.32
C ILE A 236 1.04 28.69 -17.85
N LYS A 237 1.67 29.78 -17.37
CA LYS A 237 1.40 31.13 -17.87
C LYS A 237 1.85 31.32 -19.31
N GLN A 238 3.04 30.84 -19.68
CA GLN A 238 3.59 30.94 -21.04
C GLN A 238 2.57 30.43 -22.08
N TYR A 239 1.91 29.32 -21.79
CA TYR A 239 0.94 28.68 -22.68
C TYR A 239 -0.52 28.93 -22.30
N GLN A 240 -0.79 29.77 -21.29
CA GLN A 240 -2.13 30.08 -20.77
C GLN A 240 -2.96 28.83 -20.41
N LEU A 241 -2.33 27.76 -19.93
CA LEU A 241 -3.01 26.49 -19.63
C LEU A 241 -4.04 26.62 -18.50
N ASN A 242 -3.94 27.67 -17.68
CA ASN A 242 -4.90 27.97 -16.62
C ASN A 242 -6.16 28.71 -17.10
N ALA A 243 -6.26 29.05 -18.40
CA ALA A 243 -7.43 29.74 -18.95
C ALA A 243 -8.64 28.83 -19.18
N VAL A 244 -8.42 27.52 -19.39
CA VAL A 244 -9.49 26.55 -19.67
C VAL A 244 -9.67 25.61 -18.49
N LEU A 245 -10.73 25.86 -17.73
CA LEU A 245 -11.13 25.13 -16.52
C LEU A 245 -12.65 24.89 -16.56
N GLY A 246 -13.13 23.83 -15.88
CA GLY A 246 -14.57 23.59 -15.71
C GLY A 246 -15.29 23.00 -16.92
N HIS A 247 -14.56 22.46 -17.90
CA HIS A 247 -15.12 21.74 -19.04
C HIS A 247 -14.98 20.21 -18.86
N GLY A 248 -15.50 19.46 -19.82
CA GLY A 248 -15.34 18.01 -19.92
C GLY A 248 -16.00 17.49 -21.19
N ARG A 249 -15.51 16.35 -21.71
CA ARG A 249 -16.06 15.67 -22.89
C ARG A 249 -16.22 14.19 -22.58
N VAL A 250 -17.21 13.55 -23.22
CA VAL A 250 -17.32 12.09 -23.27
C VAL A 250 -17.30 11.67 -24.72
N TRP A 251 -16.29 10.91 -25.09
CA TRP A 251 -16.16 10.32 -26.41
C TRP A 251 -16.75 8.93 -26.43
N ARG A 252 -17.41 8.56 -27.53
CA ARG A 252 -17.75 7.17 -27.86
C ARG A 252 -16.79 6.71 -28.95
N LEU A 253 -16.02 5.66 -28.69
CA LEU A 253 -15.19 5.02 -29.70
C LEU A 253 -16.06 4.10 -30.54
N THR A 254 -16.11 4.30 -31.86
CA THR A 254 -16.89 3.47 -32.79
C THR A 254 -16.01 2.95 -33.91
N HIS A 255 -16.42 1.86 -34.54
CA HIS A 255 -15.80 1.36 -35.76
C HIS A 255 -16.74 1.53 -36.94
N GLU A 256 -16.24 1.99 -38.09
CA GLU A 256 -17.08 2.34 -39.25
C GLU A 256 -17.94 1.17 -39.76
N SER A 257 -17.43 -0.06 -39.69
CA SER A 257 -18.14 -1.26 -40.13
C SER A 257 -18.95 -1.96 -39.02
N MET A 258 -18.92 -1.49 -37.77
CA MET A 258 -19.61 -2.13 -36.65
C MET A 258 -20.58 -1.15 -36.01
N THR A 259 -21.88 -1.39 -36.22
CA THR A 259 -22.93 -0.51 -35.68
C THR A 259 -23.09 -0.74 -34.17
N PRO A 260 -23.03 0.30 -33.33
CA PRO A 260 -23.32 0.18 -31.89
C PRO A 260 -24.74 -0.33 -31.64
N ASP A 261 -24.92 -1.12 -30.59
CA ASP A 261 -26.25 -1.56 -30.17
C ASP A 261 -27.05 -0.39 -29.61
N ARG A 262 -28.19 -0.09 -30.25
CA ARG A 262 -29.07 1.01 -29.86
C ARG A 262 -30.11 0.60 -28.81
N THR A 263 -30.08 -0.65 -28.35
CA THR A 263 -30.98 -1.15 -27.32
C THR A 263 -30.69 -0.48 -25.99
N GLN A 264 -31.66 0.29 -25.48
CA GLN A 264 -31.53 0.95 -24.20
C GLN A 264 -31.67 -0.07 -23.05
N PRO A 265 -30.71 -0.16 -22.12
CA PRO A 265 -30.82 -1.05 -20.97
C PRO A 265 -31.95 -0.61 -20.03
N ARG A 266 -32.85 -1.55 -19.70
CA ARG A 266 -33.97 -1.37 -18.75
C ARG A 266 -33.92 -2.40 -17.61
N MET A 267 -32.73 -2.86 -17.27
CA MET A 267 -32.52 -4.02 -16.39
C MET A 267 -33.01 -3.82 -14.95
N LEU A 268 -33.05 -2.59 -14.45
CA LEU A 268 -33.60 -2.29 -13.12
C LEU A 268 -35.08 -2.72 -12.99
N ALA A 269 -35.85 -2.60 -14.07
CA ALA A 269 -37.28 -2.93 -14.14
C ALA A 269 -37.56 -4.39 -14.56
N GLN A 270 -36.52 -5.18 -14.88
CA GLN A 270 -36.69 -6.56 -15.34
C GLN A 270 -36.88 -7.54 -14.17
N THR A 271 -37.62 -8.61 -14.44
CA THR A 271 -37.77 -9.74 -13.53
C THR A 271 -36.43 -10.50 -13.40
N PRO A 272 -36.18 -11.21 -12.28
CA PRO A 272 -35.00 -12.05 -12.14
C PRO A 272 -34.83 -13.07 -13.28
N ALA A 273 -35.91 -13.69 -13.75
CA ALA A 273 -35.85 -14.61 -14.90
C ALA A 273 -35.35 -13.94 -16.19
N GLN A 274 -35.77 -12.69 -16.45
CA GLN A 274 -35.26 -11.91 -17.58
C GLN A 274 -33.79 -11.52 -17.39
N LEU A 275 -33.35 -11.23 -16.16
CA LEU A 275 -31.95 -10.95 -15.86
C LEU A 275 -31.05 -12.17 -16.09
N VAL A 276 -31.51 -13.39 -15.79
CA VAL A 276 -30.75 -14.63 -16.08
C VAL A 276 -30.42 -14.75 -17.57
N ALA A 277 -31.30 -14.31 -18.46
CA ALA A 277 -31.05 -14.36 -19.91
C ALA A 277 -29.84 -13.49 -20.33
N HIS A 278 -29.60 -12.38 -19.63
CA HIS A 278 -28.48 -11.46 -19.91
C HIS A 278 -27.12 -12.00 -19.47
N LEU A 279 -27.06 -13.06 -18.65
CA LEU A 279 -25.78 -13.69 -18.29
C LEU A 279 -25.08 -14.31 -19.52
N SER A 280 -25.83 -14.58 -20.59
CA SER A 280 -25.31 -15.06 -21.87
C SER A 280 -25.07 -13.96 -22.91
N HIS A 281 -25.24 -12.69 -22.56
CA HIS A 281 -25.08 -11.58 -23.49
C HIS A 281 -23.62 -11.45 -23.97
N PRO A 282 -23.34 -11.13 -25.25
CA PRO A 282 -21.97 -11.05 -25.78
C PRO A 282 -21.15 -9.89 -25.16
N ASN A 283 -21.79 -8.76 -24.88
CA ASN A 283 -21.16 -7.63 -24.16
C ASN A 283 -21.10 -7.88 -22.63
N GLY A 284 -19.89 -7.80 -22.06
CA GLY A 284 -19.64 -7.98 -20.63
C GLY A 284 -20.35 -6.98 -19.71
N TRP A 285 -20.68 -5.78 -20.18
CA TRP A 285 -21.45 -4.81 -19.39
C TRP A 285 -22.82 -5.37 -18.96
N TRP A 286 -23.51 -6.06 -19.89
CA TRP A 286 -24.81 -6.66 -19.63
C TRP A 286 -24.72 -7.84 -18.67
N ARG A 287 -23.69 -8.69 -18.82
CA ARG A 287 -23.47 -9.83 -17.93
C ARG A 287 -23.18 -9.39 -16.49
N ASP A 288 -22.24 -8.47 -16.32
CA ASP A 288 -21.86 -7.93 -15.00
C ASP A 288 -23.07 -7.26 -14.32
N THR A 289 -23.81 -6.42 -15.07
CA THR A 289 -24.99 -5.72 -14.54
C THR A 289 -26.09 -6.70 -14.16
N ALA A 290 -26.34 -7.74 -14.98
CA ALA A 290 -27.34 -8.76 -14.70
C ALA A 290 -27.00 -9.55 -13.45
N GLN A 291 -25.76 -10.02 -13.32
CA GLN A 291 -25.29 -10.71 -12.13
C GLN A 291 -25.43 -9.82 -10.89
N GLN A 292 -24.94 -8.57 -10.95
CA GLN A 292 -25.03 -7.64 -9.82
C GLN A 292 -26.49 -7.44 -9.38
N LEU A 293 -27.41 -7.24 -10.32
CA LEU A 293 -28.82 -7.06 -10.01
C LEU A 293 -29.48 -8.33 -9.47
N LEU A 294 -29.13 -9.52 -9.98
CA LEU A 294 -29.61 -10.79 -9.44
C LEU A 294 -29.16 -10.98 -7.98
N VAL A 295 -27.88 -10.71 -7.70
CA VAL A 295 -27.32 -10.76 -6.34
C VAL A 295 -27.98 -9.72 -5.44
N LEU A 296 -28.20 -8.49 -5.89
CA LEU A 296 -28.87 -7.47 -5.06
C LEU A 296 -30.35 -7.79 -4.82
N LYS A 297 -31.04 -8.42 -5.77
CA LYS A 297 -32.47 -8.80 -5.64
C LYS A 297 -32.70 -10.01 -4.73
N GLN A 298 -31.71 -10.91 -4.59
CA GLN A 298 -31.79 -12.11 -3.74
C GLN A 298 -32.98 -13.06 -4.01
N ASP A 299 -33.60 -12.97 -5.19
CA ASP A 299 -34.69 -13.87 -5.57
C ASP A 299 -34.13 -15.25 -5.91
N ARG A 300 -34.39 -16.24 -5.05
CA ARG A 300 -33.87 -17.61 -5.21
C ARG A 300 -34.71 -18.47 -6.17
N SER A 301 -35.82 -17.97 -6.72
CA SER A 301 -36.61 -18.69 -7.73
C SER A 301 -35.82 -19.00 -9.00
N VAL A 302 -34.74 -18.26 -9.27
CA VAL A 302 -33.88 -18.48 -10.43
C VAL A 302 -32.81 -19.56 -10.24
N VAL A 303 -32.62 -20.09 -9.02
CA VAL A 303 -31.56 -21.07 -8.72
C VAL A 303 -31.60 -22.30 -9.64
N PRO A 304 -32.76 -22.94 -9.94
CA PRO A 304 -32.80 -24.05 -10.88
C PRO A 304 -32.34 -23.68 -12.30
N ALA A 305 -32.69 -22.48 -12.76
CA ALA A 305 -32.28 -21.97 -14.07
C ALA A 305 -30.77 -21.69 -14.12
N LEU A 306 -30.20 -21.12 -13.05
CA LEU A 306 -28.77 -20.88 -12.92
C LEU A 306 -27.98 -22.20 -12.85
N GLN A 307 -28.43 -23.17 -12.06
CA GLN A 307 -27.80 -24.49 -11.99
C GLN A 307 -27.82 -25.19 -13.36
N LYS A 308 -28.93 -25.08 -14.11
CA LYS A 308 -29.00 -25.56 -15.49
C LYS A 308 -28.01 -24.85 -16.40
N LEU A 309 -27.93 -23.51 -16.32
CA LEU A 309 -27.00 -22.70 -17.11
C LEU A 309 -25.54 -23.13 -16.89
N VAL A 310 -25.13 -23.29 -15.62
CA VAL A 310 -23.76 -23.67 -15.25
C VAL A 310 -23.38 -25.07 -15.74
N ARG A 311 -24.33 -26.01 -15.72
CA ARG A 311 -24.12 -27.40 -16.22
C ARG A 311 -24.18 -27.51 -17.73
N THR A 312 -24.80 -26.56 -18.41
CA THR A 312 -24.93 -26.61 -19.86
C THR A 312 -23.60 -26.19 -20.48
N PRO A 313 -22.96 -27.00 -21.35
CA PRO A 313 -21.73 -26.65 -22.04
C PRO A 313 -21.98 -25.63 -23.17
N THR A 314 -22.76 -24.59 -22.89
CA THR A 314 -22.90 -23.38 -23.72
C THR A 314 -21.84 -22.34 -23.35
N SER A 315 -21.70 -21.28 -24.15
CA SER A 315 -20.76 -20.15 -24.00
C SER A 315 -20.16 -20.01 -22.59
N GLY A 316 -18.85 -20.28 -22.47
CA GLY A 316 -18.17 -20.43 -21.18
C GLY A 316 -18.41 -19.27 -20.22
N LEU A 317 -18.48 -18.03 -20.71
CA LEU A 317 -18.73 -16.84 -19.90
C LEU A 317 -20.08 -16.87 -19.18
N ALA A 318 -21.12 -17.39 -19.84
CA ALA A 318 -22.45 -17.51 -19.22
C ALA A 318 -22.43 -18.46 -18.02
N ARG A 319 -21.66 -19.54 -18.12
CA ARG A 319 -21.45 -20.51 -17.03
C ARG A 319 -20.71 -19.87 -15.87
N LEU A 320 -19.68 -19.05 -16.15
CA LEU A 320 -18.93 -18.31 -15.11
C LEU A 320 -19.85 -17.38 -14.33
N HIS A 321 -20.63 -16.55 -15.03
CA HIS A 321 -21.59 -15.65 -14.39
C HIS A 321 -22.69 -16.41 -13.65
N GLY A 322 -23.18 -17.53 -14.18
CA GLY A 322 -24.12 -18.40 -13.49
C GLY A 322 -23.57 -18.93 -12.17
N LEU A 323 -22.31 -19.38 -12.15
CA LEU A 323 -21.62 -19.88 -10.95
C LEU A 323 -21.50 -18.78 -9.89
N TRP A 324 -20.99 -17.61 -10.27
CA TRP A 324 -20.84 -16.49 -9.34
C TRP A 324 -22.17 -15.88 -8.91
N THR A 325 -23.23 -15.99 -9.72
CA THR A 325 -24.58 -15.63 -9.28
C THR A 325 -25.10 -16.60 -8.22
N LEU A 326 -24.90 -17.92 -8.39
CA LEU A 326 -25.27 -18.92 -7.38
C LEU A 326 -24.51 -18.69 -6.07
N GLU A 327 -23.21 -18.40 -6.14
CA GLU A 327 -22.37 -18.04 -4.99
C GLU A 327 -22.89 -16.76 -4.31
N GLY A 328 -23.20 -15.72 -5.08
CA GLY A 328 -23.74 -14.45 -4.59
C GLY A 328 -25.13 -14.55 -3.93
N LEU A 329 -25.94 -15.52 -4.34
CA LEU A 329 -27.23 -15.86 -3.73
C LEU A 329 -27.10 -16.76 -2.49
N GLY A 330 -25.89 -17.21 -2.16
CA GLY A 330 -25.65 -18.23 -1.13
C GLY A 330 -26.32 -19.57 -1.46
N SER A 331 -26.44 -19.89 -2.75
CA SER A 331 -27.13 -21.07 -3.29
C SER A 331 -26.21 -21.97 -4.13
N LEU A 332 -24.89 -21.73 -4.10
CA LEU A 332 -23.91 -22.65 -4.62
C LEU A 332 -23.89 -23.91 -3.75
N ASP A 333 -24.11 -25.07 -4.34
CA ASP A 333 -24.05 -26.35 -3.63
C ASP A 333 -22.70 -27.06 -3.87
N ALA A 334 -22.26 -27.84 -2.88
CA ALA A 334 -20.96 -28.52 -2.91
C ALA A 334 -20.84 -29.56 -4.02
N ALA A 335 -21.95 -30.22 -4.39
CA ALA A 335 -21.93 -31.24 -5.45
C ALA A 335 -21.70 -30.61 -6.82
N LEU A 336 -22.34 -29.48 -7.11
CA LEU A 336 -22.11 -28.69 -8.30
C LEU A 336 -20.66 -28.20 -8.36
N ALA A 337 -20.15 -27.59 -7.28
CA ALA A 337 -18.78 -27.09 -7.24
C ALA A 337 -17.75 -28.22 -7.49
N ARG A 338 -17.89 -29.38 -6.85
CA ARG A 338 -17.03 -30.56 -7.10
C ARG A 338 -17.15 -31.11 -8.52
N GLY A 339 -18.34 -31.07 -9.11
CA GLY A 339 -18.54 -31.42 -10.51
C GLY A 339 -17.72 -30.52 -11.44
N LEU A 340 -17.70 -29.22 -11.15
CA LEU A 340 -16.97 -28.22 -11.95
C LEU A 340 -15.45 -28.26 -11.73
N LEU A 341 -14.95 -28.81 -10.62
CA LEU A 341 -13.51 -29.10 -10.46
C LEU A 341 -13.00 -30.13 -11.47
N LYS A 342 -13.90 -30.84 -12.16
CA LYS A 342 -13.59 -31.84 -13.19
C LYS A 342 -14.02 -31.40 -14.59
N ASP A 343 -14.35 -30.12 -14.77
CA ASP A 343 -14.81 -29.59 -16.05
C ASP A 343 -13.74 -29.68 -17.13
N ALA A 344 -14.15 -29.85 -18.38
CA ALA A 344 -13.23 -29.86 -19.52
C ALA A 344 -12.54 -28.50 -19.71
N ASP A 345 -13.24 -27.40 -19.41
CA ASP A 345 -12.68 -26.05 -19.50
C ASP A 345 -11.84 -25.71 -18.27
N ALA A 346 -10.55 -25.45 -18.46
CA ALA A 346 -9.61 -25.10 -17.40
C ALA A 346 -10.01 -23.81 -16.66
N GLY A 347 -10.56 -22.83 -17.38
CA GLY A 347 -11.09 -21.61 -16.79
C GLY A 347 -12.27 -21.89 -15.87
N MET A 348 -13.14 -22.84 -16.23
CA MET A 348 -14.23 -23.27 -15.35
C MET A 348 -13.71 -23.96 -14.08
N ARG A 349 -12.67 -24.80 -14.19
CA ARG A 349 -12.01 -25.42 -13.02
C ARG A 349 -11.39 -24.36 -12.09
N VAL A 350 -10.69 -23.36 -12.63
CA VAL A 350 -10.16 -22.21 -11.86
C VAL A 350 -11.29 -21.51 -11.08
N GLN A 351 -12.41 -21.23 -11.74
CA GLN A 351 -13.53 -20.52 -11.09
C GLN A 351 -14.26 -21.41 -10.08
N ALA A 352 -14.32 -22.72 -10.30
CA ALA A 352 -14.87 -23.68 -9.33
C ALA A 352 -14.04 -23.72 -8.04
N ILE A 353 -12.71 -23.72 -8.15
CA ILE A 353 -11.80 -23.60 -6.99
C ILE A 353 -12.13 -22.32 -6.22
N ARG A 354 -12.10 -21.16 -6.90
CA ARG A 354 -12.37 -19.84 -6.28
C ARG A 354 -13.75 -19.76 -5.63
N ALA A 355 -14.81 -20.20 -6.32
CA ALA A 355 -16.16 -20.14 -5.79
C ALA A 355 -16.36 -21.08 -4.60
N SER A 356 -15.72 -22.26 -4.61
CA SER A 356 -15.78 -23.23 -3.50
C SER A 356 -15.12 -22.74 -2.21
N GLU A 357 -14.31 -21.69 -2.24
CA GLU A 357 -13.78 -21.05 -1.03
C GLU A 357 -14.89 -20.54 -0.10
N SER A 358 -16.02 -20.07 -0.67
CA SER A 358 -17.18 -19.65 0.10
C SER A 358 -17.78 -20.80 0.90
N LEU A 359 -17.84 -22.00 0.32
CA LEU A 359 -18.31 -23.23 0.97
C LEU A 359 -17.35 -23.67 2.06
N TYR A 360 -16.04 -23.62 1.78
CA TYR A 360 -15.01 -23.93 2.77
C TYR A 360 -15.11 -23.01 3.99
N LYS A 361 -15.22 -21.69 3.76
CA LYS A 361 -15.42 -20.69 4.83
C LYS A 361 -16.74 -20.90 5.59
N ALA A 362 -17.75 -21.46 4.94
CA ALA A 362 -19.03 -21.83 5.56
C ALA A 362 -19.01 -23.17 6.32
N GLY A 363 -17.88 -23.91 6.30
CA GLY A 363 -17.69 -25.13 7.10
C GLY A 363 -17.40 -26.40 6.29
N GLU A 364 -17.52 -26.36 4.96
CA GLU A 364 -17.22 -27.51 4.07
C GLU A 364 -15.71 -27.71 3.89
N THR A 365 -15.00 -27.95 4.99
CA THR A 365 -13.53 -28.03 5.04
C THR A 365 -12.94 -29.19 4.24
N SER A 366 -13.77 -30.15 3.82
CA SER A 366 -13.39 -31.28 2.96
C SER A 366 -12.88 -30.87 1.57
N PHE A 367 -13.24 -29.67 1.07
CA PHE A 367 -12.69 -29.12 -0.17
C PHE A 367 -11.16 -28.99 -0.18
N ALA A 368 -10.53 -28.90 1.01
CA ALA A 368 -9.08 -28.93 1.09
C ALA A 368 -8.47 -30.18 0.44
N ALA A 369 -9.11 -31.35 0.53
CA ALA A 369 -8.62 -32.56 -0.14
C ALA A 369 -8.76 -32.47 -1.66
N ASP A 370 -9.89 -31.92 -2.13
CA ASP A 370 -10.15 -31.71 -3.55
C ASP A 370 -9.10 -30.77 -4.17
N TRP A 371 -8.81 -29.63 -3.54
CA TRP A 371 -7.80 -28.69 -4.04
C TRP A 371 -6.37 -29.22 -3.99
N ARG A 372 -6.01 -30.03 -2.98
CA ARG A 372 -4.69 -30.71 -2.97
C ARG A 372 -4.56 -31.66 -4.16
N SER A 373 -5.58 -32.48 -4.40
CA SER A 373 -5.60 -33.38 -5.56
C SER A 373 -5.48 -32.61 -6.88
N VAL A 374 -6.20 -31.51 -7.04
CA VAL A 374 -6.08 -30.63 -8.22
C VAL A 374 -4.66 -30.06 -8.33
N ALA A 375 -4.11 -29.53 -7.23
CA ALA A 375 -2.76 -29.00 -7.18
C ALA A 375 -1.68 -30.05 -7.50
N GLU A 376 -1.94 -31.35 -7.37
CA GLU A 376 -0.97 -32.42 -7.68
C GLU A 376 -1.17 -33.02 -9.07
N THR A 377 -2.40 -33.04 -9.58
CA THR A 377 -2.77 -33.90 -10.72
C THR A 377 -3.31 -33.16 -11.94
N ASP A 378 -3.79 -31.91 -11.80
CA ASP A 378 -4.37 -31.19 -12.94
C ASP A 378 -3.29 -30.92 -14.01
N PRO A 379 -3.58 -31.15 -15.31
CA PRO A 379 -2.61 -30.92 -16.37
C PRO A 379 -2.39 -29.42 -16.66
N GLU A 380 -3.32 -28.55 -16.30
CA GLU A 380 -3.28 -27.14 -16.70
C GLU A 380 -2.58 -26.27 -15.64
N THR A 381 -1.57 -25.52 -16.09
CA THR A 381 -0.72 -24.71 -15.22
C THR A 381 -1.52 -23.69 -14.39
N ASP A 382 -2.49 -23.01 -15.01
CA ASP A 382 -3.32 -22.00 -14.33
C ASP A 382 -4.20 -22.63 -13.23
N VAL A 383 -4.68 -23.86 -13.44
CA VAL A 383 -5.53 -24.56 -12.47
C VAL A 383 -4.70 -24.98 -11.25
N VAL A 384 -3.49 -25.49 -11.50
CA VAL A 384 -2.53 -25.84 -10.44
C VAL A 384 -2.15 -24.60 -9.62
N ILE A 385 -1.81 -23.49 -10.28
CA ILE A 385 -1.48 -22.23 -9.60
C ILE A 385 -2.66 -21.76 -8.75
N GLN A 386 -3.88 -21.76 -9.29
CA GLN A 386 -5.07 -21.35 -8.53
C GLN A 386 -5.28 -22.22 -7.29
N ALA A 387 -5.11 -23.54 -7.40
CA ALA A 387 -5.24 -24.45 -6.26
C ALA A 387 -4.19 -24.15 -5.17
N MET A 388 -2.92 -23.93 -5.55
CA MET A 388 -1.85 -23.53 -4.62
C MET A 388 -2.17 -22.22 -3.91
N LEU A 389 -2.59 -21.19 -4.65
CA LEU A 389 -2.97 -19.89 -4.10
C LEU A 389 -4.15 -19.99 -3.12
N THR A 390 -5.14 -20.82 -3.45
CA THR A 390 -6.33 -21.06 -2.61
C THR A 390 -5.96 -21.73 -1.29
N LEU A 391 -5.18 -22.81 -1.36
CA LEU A 391 -4.69 -23.53 -0.18
C LEU A 391 -3.88 -22.62 0.74
N TYR A 392 -3.00 -21.80 0.17
CA TYR A 392 -2.18 -20.84 0.91
C TYR A 392 -3.01 -19.73 1.54
N HIS A 393 -3.90 -19.09 0.77
CA HIS A 393 -4.75 -18.00 1.24
C HIS A 393 -5.68 -18.43 2.39
N LEU A 394 -6.27 -19.62 2.28
CA LEU A 394 -7.13 -20.19 3.31
C LEU A 394 -6.36 -20.85 4.48
N LYS A 395 -5.02 -20.80 4.44
CA LYS A 395 -4.12 -21.36 5.47
C LYS A 395 -4.42 -22.82 5.76
N VAL A 396 -4.66 -23.60 4.71
CA VAL A 396 -4.94 -25.03 4.84
C VAL A 396 -3.69 -25.73 5.39
N PRO A 397 -3.80 -26.58 6.44
CA PRO A 397 -2.66 -27.27 7.01
C PRO A 397 -1.89 -28.11 5.98
N GLY A 398 -0.56 -28.14 6.03
CA GLY A 398 0.24 -28.91 5.09
C GLY A 398 0.47 -28.26 3.72
N THR A 399 0.09 -26.99 3.54
CA THR A 399 0.20 -26.30 2.24
C THR A 399 1.65 -26.08 1.83
N THR A 400 2.55 -25.76 2.77
CA THR A 400 3.97 -25.51 2.49
C THR A 400 4.67 -26.75 1.92
N GLU A 401 4.40 -27.92 2.49
CA GLU A 401 4.99 -29.20 2.06
C GLU A 401 4.47 -29.57 0.67
N LEU A 402 3.16 -29.40 0.45
CA LEU A 402 2.54 -29.61 -0.86
C LEU A 402 3.15 -28.68 -1.93
N VAL A 403 3.21 -27.38 -1.64
CA VAL A 403 3.74 -26.38 -2.59
C VAL A 403 5.20 -26.67 -2.92
N ALA A 404 6.01 -27.09 -1.93
CA ALA A 404 7.38 -27.53 -2.16
C ALA A 404 7.47 -28.80 -3.02
N SER A 405 6.54 -29.74 -2.87
CA SER A 405 6.44 -30.95 -3.71
C SER A 405 6.07 -30.58 -5.15
N VAL A 406 4.99 -29.83 -5.33
CA VAL A 406 4.47 -29.42 -6.64
C VAL A 406 5.48 -28.56 -7.40
N GLY A 407 6.14 -27.61 -6.70
CA GLY A 407 7.18 -26.76 -7.29
C GLY A 407 8.44 -27.52 -7.72
N LYS A 408 8.68 -28.73 -7.20
CA LYS A 408 9.77 -29.60 -7.65
C LYS A 408 9.36 -30.52 -8.80
N SER A 409 8.10 -30.96 -8.84
CA SER A 409 7.61 -31.91 -9.84
C SER A 409 7.15 -31.26 -11.14
N ARG A 410 6.92 -29.94 -11.14
CA ARG A 410 6.45 -29.18 -12.31
C ARG A 410 7.35 -27.99 -12.61
N THR A 411 7.70 -27.81 -13.88
CA THR A 411 8.71 -26.85 -14.36
C THR A 411 8.11 -25.59 -15.03
N ALA A 412 6.79 -25.41 -14.99
CA ALA A 412 6.18 -24.21 -15.57
C ALA A 412 6.61 -22.97 -14.75
N ARG A 413 7.10 -21.92 -15.42
CA ARG A 413 7.64 -20.73 -14.75
C ARG A 413 6.69 -20.11 -13.72
N GLY A 414 5.39 -20.09 -13.98
CA GLY A 414 4.40 -19.57 -13.04
C GLY A 414 4.25 -20.39 -11.76
N ILE A 415 4.37 -21.72 -11.85
CA ILE A 415 4.36 -22.60 -10.67
C ILE A 415 5.61 -22.37 -9.85
N GLU A 416 6.78 -22.32 -10.48
CA GLU A 416 8.05 -22.06 -9.80
C GLU A 416 8.05 -20.69 -9.10
N TRP A 417 7.56 -19.65 -9.78
CA TRP A 417 7.45 -18.30 -9.23
C TRP A 417 6.51 -18.25 -8.03
N VAL A 418 5.31 -18.85 -8.14
CA VAL A 418 4.33 -18.87 -7.05
C VAL A 418 4.82 -19.72 -5.88
N ALA A 419 5.40 -20.90 -6.14
CA ALA A 419 5.97 -21.75 -5.11
C ALA A 419 7.12 -21.05 -4.37
N GLY A 420 8.06 -20.47 -5.12
CA GLY A 420 9.16 -19.69 -4.56
C GLY A 420 8.64 -18.55 -3.67
N ARG A 421 7.61 -17.84 -4.11
CA ARG A 421 7.00 -16.75 -3.35
C ARG A 421 6.24 -17.19 -2.09
N ILE A 422 5.66 -18.38 -2.10
CA ILE A 422 4.96 -18.95 -0.93
C ILE A 422 5.95 -19.51 0.10
N LEU A 423 7.01 -20.20 -0.38
CA LEU A 423 8.00 -20.87 0.46
C LEU A 423 9.07 -19.92 0.99
N ASP A 424 9.46 -18.96 0.16
CA ASP A 424 10.35 -17.85 0.47
C ASP A 424 9.63 -16.53 0.15
N PRO A 425 8.62 -16.17 0.95
CA PRO A 425 8.06 -14.83 0.86
C PRO A 425 9.23 -13.85 1.06
N PRO A 426 9.26 -12.69 0.37
CA PRO A 426 10.27 -11.70 0.67
C PRO A 426 10.18 -11.48 2.15
N ALA A 427 11.35 -11.37 2.78
CA ALA A 427 11.43 -10.80 4.09
C ALA A 427 10.48 -9.61 4.11
N ALA A 428 9.41 -9.71 4.91
CA ALA A 428 8.69 -8.52 5.36
C ALA A 428 9.82 -7.55 5.72
N PRO A 429 9.91 -6.36 5.10
CA PRO A 429 11.12 -5.56 5.19
C PRO A 429 11.50 -5.39 6.66
N GLY A 430 12.50 -6.15 7.14
CA GLY A 430 12.69 -6.35 8.59
C GLY A 430 12.86 -7.78 9.16
N SER A 431 13.13 -8.86 8.40
CA SER A 431 13.42 -10.20 9.01
C SER A 431 14.74 -10.29 9.83
N ARG A 432 15.47 -9.19 10.00
CA ARG A 432 16.49 -9.01 11.06
C ARG A 432 16.33 -7.65 11.75
N GLY A 433 15.10 -7.16 11.85
CA GLY A 433 14.75 -6.00 12.66
C GLY A 433 14.86 -6.33 14.15
N PRO A 434 14.88 -5.32 15.03
CA PRO A 434 14.88 -5.53 16.47
C PRO A 434 13.68 -6.40 16.90
N MET A 435 13.84 -7.23 17.93
CA MET A 435 12.69 -7.94 18.53
C MET A 435 11.71 -6.91 19.10
N LEU A 436 10.57 -6.74 18.41
CA LEU A 436 9.46 -5.87 18.80
C LEU A 436 8.48 -6.61 19.72
N THR A 437 7.79 -5.88 20.59
CA THR A 437 6.60 -6.41 21.28
C THR A 437 5.47 -6.69 20.30
N GLU A 438 4.44 -7.42 20.75
CA GLU A 438 3.28 -7.72 19.90
C GLU A 438 2.58 -6.45 19.39
N ASP A 439 2.41 -5.45 20.25
CA ASP A 439 1.76 -4.19 19.87
C ASP A 439 2.63 -3.36 18.90
N GLU A 440 3.94 -3.29 19.14
CA GLU A 440 4.90 -2.65 18.23
C GLU A 440 4.95 -3.37 16.88
N ARG A 441 4.93 -4.71 16.88
CA ARG A 441 4.88 -5.51 15.65
C ARG A 441 3.61 -5.20 14.85
N ARG A 442 2.44 -5.15 15.51
CA ARG A 442 1.18 -4.77 14.86
C ARG A 442 1.22 -3.36 14.29
N ALA A 443 1.83 -2.40 15.00
CA ALA A 443 2.02 -1.04 14.49
C ALA A 443 2.90 -1.01 13.25
N VAL A 444 4.01 -1.76 13.26
CA VAL A 444 4.91 -1.89 12.10
C VAL A 444 4.21 -2.60 10.92
N GLU A 445 3.39 -3.62 11.17
CA GLU A 445 2.59 -4.31 10.13
C GLU A 445 1.56 -3.36 9.48
N ARG A 446 0.85 -2.55 10.28
CA ARG A 446 -0.02 -1.49 9.75
C ARG A 446 0.77 -0.41 9.01
N GLY A 447 1.96 -0.07 9.50
CA GLY A 447 2.87 0.87 8.85
C GLY A 447 3.41 0.36 7.51
N ALA A 448 3.65 -0.94 7.37
CA ALA A 448 4.05 -1.57 6.11
C ALA A 448 3.00 -1.37 5.03
N THR A 449 1.73 -1.51 5.42
CA THR A 449 0.58 -1.26 4.58
C THR A 449 0.55 0.20 4.12
N ALA A 450 0.65 1.14 5.06
CA ALA A 450 0.68 2.58 4.78
C ALA A 450 1.83 2.98 3.83
N TYR A 451 3.02 2.38 4.02
CA TYR A 451 4.18 2.61 3.16
C TYR A 451 3.96 2.12 1.73
N ALA A 452 3.45 0.89 1.58
CA ALA A 452 3.16 0.28 0.28
C ALA A 452 2.06 1.02 -0.49
N GLU A 453 1.25 1.81 0.20
CA GLU A 453 0.17 2.60 -0.40
C GLU A 453 0.61 4.00 -0.81
N SER A 454 1.46 4.66 -0.01
CA SER A 454 1.73 6.10 -0.15
C SER A 454 3.19 6.47 -0.39
N CYS A 455 4.15 5.62 -0.02
CA CYS A 455 5.57 5.99 0.02
C CYS A 455 6.41 5.25 -1.03
N PHE A 456 6.05 4.01 -1.37
CA PHE A 456 6.88 3.13 -2.21
C PHE A 456 7.15 3.69 -3.61
N ALA A 457 6.24 4.48 -4.19
CA ALA A 457 6.38 5.01 -5.53
C ALA A 457 7.65 5.87 -5.69
N CYS A 458 8.00 6.65 -4.65
CA CYS A 458 9.21 7.47 -4.64
C CYS A 458 10.38 6.79 -3.91
N HIS A 459 10.12 6.07 -2.82
CA HIS A 459 11.16 5.50 -1.95
C HIS A 459 11.50 4.03 -2.26
N GLY A 460 10.82 3.39 -3.21
CA GLY A 460 11.03 2.01 -3.63
C GLY A 460 10.48 0.97 -2.65
N GLU A 461 10.17 -0.24 -3.13
CA GLU A 461 9.69 -1.34 -2.27
C GLU A 461 10.72 -1.75 -1.19
N ASN A 462 12.01 -1.57 -1.49
CA ASN A 462 13.12 -1.87 -0.58
C ASN A 462 13.66 -0.64 0.17
N GLY A 463 12.99 0.51 0.07
CA GLY A 463 13.39 1.75 0.74
C GLY A 463 14.67 2.37 0.19
N ARG A 464 15.20 1.95 -0.96
CA ARG A 464 16.45 2.50 -1.55
C ARG A 464 16.23 3.68 -2.51
N GLY A 465 15.00 4.11 -2.68
CA GLY A 465 14.59 5.07 -3.72
C GLY A 465 14.18 4.35 -5.00
N SER A 466 13.10 4.81 -5.62
CA SER A 466 12.70 4.38 -6.95
C SER A 466 13.54 5.11 -7.99
N PRO A 467 14.07 4.43 -9.02
CA PRO A 467 14.75 5.10 -10.14
C PRO A 467 13.87 6.18 -10.75
N MET A 468 14.48 7.31 -11.09
CA MET A 468 13.87 8.27 -12.01
C MET A 468 13.67 7.58 -13.36
N PRO A 469 12.55 7.86 -14.05
CA PRO A 469 12.40 7.41 -15.42
C PRO A 469 13.60 7.88 -16.27
N GLY A 470 14.23 6.95 -17.02
CA GLY A 470 15.45 7.21 -17.78
C GLY A 470 16.77 7.02 -17.02
N GLY A 471 16.72 6.55 -15.76
CA GLY A 471 17.89 6.12 -15.00
C GLY A 471 18.77 7.23 -14.41
N ALA A 472 18.47 8.51 -14.71
CA ALA A 472 19.23 9.66 -14.22
C ALA A 472 18.83 10.08 -12.79
N GLY A 473 19.05 9.19 -11.82
CA GLY A 473 18.85 9.46 -10.38
C GLY A 473 17.67 8.75 -9.75
N LEU A 474 17.21 9.23 -8.59
CA LEU A 474 16.13 8.62 -7.80
C LEU A 474 14.97 9.62 -7.62
N ARG A 475 13.73 9.13 -7.64
CA ARG A 475 12.52 9.93 -7.40
C ARG A 475 12.48 10.47 -5.98
N GLY A 476 12.84 9.62 -5.01
CA GLY A 476 12.98 9.99 -3.60
C GLY A 476 14.28 9.46 -2.99
N PRO A 477 14.73 10.03 -1.87
CA PRO A 477 15.92 9.56 -1.16
C PRO A 477 15.74 8.14 -0.60
N ALA A 478 16.86 7.46 -0.42
CA ALA A 478 16.88 6.19 0.30
C ALA A 478 16.49 6.40 1.78
N LEU A 479 15.56 5.59 2.23
CA LEU A 479 15.17 5.44 3.64
C LEU A 479 15.98 4.33 4.30
N ALA A 480 16.41 3.33 3.53
CA ALA A 480 17.27 2.24 3.96
C ALA A 480 18.62 2.79 4.45
N GLY A 481 18.97 2.50 5.71
CA GLY A 481 20.24 2.94 6.32
C GLY A 481 20.34 4.44 6.55
N SER A 482 19.24 5.20 6.42
CA SER A 482 19.28 6.66 6.58
C SER A 482 19.47 7.05 8.05
N VAL A 483 20.51 7.83 8.33
CA VAL A 483 20.79 8.39 9.66
C VAL A 483 19.68 9.36 10.11
N ARG A 484 19.01 10.00 9.16
CA ARG A 484 17.86 10.90 9.40
C ARG A 484 16.63 10.11 9.82
N VAL A 485 16.45 8.92 9.24
CA VAL A 485 15.36 7.99 9.60
C VAL A 485 15.61 7.37 10.97
N THR A 486 16.82 6.87 11.21
CA THR A 486 17.18 6.12 12.43
C THR A 486 17.58 7.01 13.62
N GLY A 487 17.79 8.31 13.38
CA GLY A 487 18.06 9.31 14.40
C GLY A 487 16.84 9.68 15.25
N HIS A 488 16.78 10.94 15.71
CA HIS A 488 15.68 11.42 16.55
C HIS A 488 14.32 11.27 15.84
N ARG A 489 13.33 10.66 16.50
CA ARG A 489 12.04 10.28 15.87
C ARG A 489 11.27 11.47 15.29
N ASP A 490 11.37 12.64 15.94
CA ASP A 490 10.74 13.88 15.45
C ASP A 490 11.22 14.29 14.05
N TYR A 491 12.39 13.82 13.57
CA TYR A 491 12.81 14.08 12.19
C TYR A 491 11.78 13.53 11.21
N VAL A 492 11.46 12.25 11.36
CA VAL A 492 10.52 11.53 10.50
C VAL A 492 9.11 12.10 10.68
N ILE A 493 8.70 12.37 11.92
CA ILE A 493 7.36 12.92 12.20
C ILE A 493 7.19 14.30 11.55
N ARG A 494 8.14 15.23 11.74
CA ARG A 494 8.07 16.59 11.15
C ARG A 494 8.10 16.55 9.63
N THR A 495 8.91 15.65 9.06
CA THR A 495 8.98 15.40 7.62
C THR A 495 7.63 14.91 7.10
N LEU A 496 7.04 13.88 7.73
CA LEU A 496 5.74 13.36 7.33
C LEU A 496 4.62 14.40 7.46
N LEU A 497 4.61 15.22 8.51
CA LEU A 497 3.54 16.20 8.72
C LEU A 497 3.60 17.37 7.72
N HIS A 498 4.80 17.89 7.42
CA HIS A 498 4.94 19.16 6.71
C HIS A 498 5.75 19.10 5.42
N GLY A 499 6.23 17.93 5.02
CA GLY A 499 7.00 17.77 3.79
C GLY A 499 8.45 18.21 3.90
N LEU A 500 9.26 17.86 2.90
CA LEU A 500 10.69 18.21 2.81
C LEU A 500 11.06 18.60 1.38
N THR A 501 11.87 19.63 1.23
CA THR A 501 12.35 20.16 -0.05
C THR A 501 13.83 20.52 0.00
N GLY A 502 14.42 20.75 -1.17
CA GLY A 502 15.82 21.10 -1.33
C GLY A 502 16.76 19.89 -1.32
N PRO A 503 18.08 20.13 -1.40
CA PRO A 503 19.06 19.05 -1.47
C PRO A 503 19.21 18.33 -0.13
N LEU A 504 19.49 17.03 -0.20
CA LEU A 504 19.93 16.21 0.93
C LEU A 504 21.36 15.77 0.68
N ASP A 505 22.27 16.17 1.57
CA ASP A 505 23.71 15.85 1.47
C ASP A 505 24.29 16.22 0.09
N GLY A 506 23.88 17.40 -0.42
CA GLY A 506 24.29 17.92 -1.73
C GLY A 506 23.59 17.28 -2.94
N ARG A 507 22.69 16.31 -2.75
CA ARG A 507 21.95 15.64 -3.82
C ARG A 507 20.53 16.18 -3.93
N THR A 508 20.11 16.51 -5.16
CA THR A 508 18.73 16.88 -5.49
C THR A 508 17.96 15.66 -5.98
N TYR A 509 16.69 15.58 -5.62
CA TYR A 509 15.77 14.53 -6.04
C TYR A 509 14.70 15.11 -6.97
N GLY A 510 14.12 14.26 -7.83
CA GLY A 510 13.17 14.70 -8.85
C GLY A 510 11.88 15.29 -8.29
N GLU A 511 11.49 14.87 -7.09
CA GLU A 511 10.26 15.27 -6.42
C GLU A 511 10.54 15.88 -5.04
N VAL A 512 9.63 16.74 -4.56
CA VAL A 512 9.59 17.15 -3.16
C VAL A 512 8.91 16.06 -2.33
N MET A 513 9.28 15.92 -1.06
CA MET A 513 8.52 15.04 -0.15
C MET A 513 7.22 15.76 0.25
N PRO A 514 6.04 15.26 -0.15
CA PRO A 514 4.78 15.95 0.08
C PRO A 514 4.36 15.92 1.56
N PRO A 515 3.71 16.98 2.08
CA PRO A 515 3.17 16.96 3.42
C PRO A 515 2.01 15.96 3.52
N LEU A 516 2.07 15.07 4.52
CA LEU A 516 1.05 14.07 4.86
C LEU A 516 0.33 14.42 6.17
N GLY A 517 0.43 15.68 6.62
CA GLY A 517 -0.20 16.16 7.85
C GLY A 517 -1.73 16.08 7.88
N ALA A 518 -2.41 15.81 6.76
CA ALA A 518 -3.86 15.53 6.79
C ALA A 518 -4.19 14.10 7.29
N SER A 519 -3.21 13.20 7.36
CA SER A 519 -3.38 11.86 7.94
C SER A 519 -3.51 11.90 9.46
N SER A 520 -4.21 10.93 10.03
CA SER A 520 -4.36 10.76 11.48
C SER A 520 -3.02 10.50 12.18
N ASP A 521 -2.96 10.78 13.48
CA ASP A 521 -1.77 10.54 14.30
C ASP A 521 -1.37 9.07 14.34
N ALA A 522 -2.35 8.16 14.43
CA ALA A 522 -2.16 6.72 14.32
C ALA A 522 -1.47 6.31 13.02
N TRP A 523 -1.95 6.83 11.89
CA TRP A 523 -1.38 6.49 10.58
C TRP A 523 0.06 6.97 10.43
N ILE A 524 0.36 8.19 10.88
CA ILE A 524 1.72 8.75 10.85
C ILE A 524 2.64 7.97 11.79
N ALA A 525 2.15 7.59 12.97
CA ALA A 525 2.89 6.79 13.94
C ALA A 525 3.23 5.40 13.38
N ASP A 526 2.26 4.71 12.80
CA ASP A 526 2.42 3.38 12.20
C ASP A 526 3.45 3.43 11.03
N VAL A 527 3.29 4.33 10.05
CA VAL A 527 4.20 4.40 8.89
C VAL A 527 5.61 4.84 9.28
N ALA A 528 5.74 5.77 10.23
CA ALA A 528 7.05 6.18 10.76
C ALA A 528 7.73 5.01 11.49
N SER A 529 6.98 4.24 12.28
CA SER A 529 7.48 3.05 12.97
C SER A 529 8.00 2.00 11.99
N TYR A 530 7.26 1.73 10.92
CA TYR A 530 7.68 0.83 9.86
C TYR A 530 8.95 1.32 9.17
N ILE A 531 8.98 2.55 8.66
CA ILE A 531 10.17 3.11 7.98
C ILE A 531 11.42 3.04 8.88
N ARG A 532 11.25 3.26 10.19
CA ARG A 532 12.31 3.22 11.20
C ARG A 532 12.78 1.81 11.57
N ASN A 533 12.01 0.77 11.27
CA ASN A 533 12.30 -0.63 11.62
C ASN A 533 12.35 -1.59 10.42
N SER A 534 12.33 -1.03 9.22
CA SER A 534 12.37 -1.76 7.96
C SER A 534 13.59 -1.40 7.13
N PHE A 535 13.85 -2.14 6.04
CA PHE A 535 14.95 -1.86 5.12
C PHE A 535 16.36 -1.93 5.75
N GLY A 536 16.50 -2.70 6.84
CA GLY A 536 17.74 -2.77 7.62
C GLY A 536 17.86 -1.68 8.69
N ASN A 537 16.85 -0.81 8.83
CA ASN A 537 16.77 0.14 9.94
C ASN A 537 16.36 -0.56 11.24
N SER A 538 16.84 -0.02 12.36
CA SER A 538 16.50 -0.48 13.71
C SER A 538 16.50 0.72 14.63
N ALA A 539 15.32 1.25 14.96
CA ALA A 539 15.16 2.41 15.82
C ALA A 539 13.84 2.36 16.59
N SER A 540 13.67 3.22 17.61
CA SER A 540 12.43 3.27 18.39
C SER A 540 11.19 3.44 17.51
N VAL A 541 10.11 2.75 17.86
CA VAL A 541 8.79 3.00 17.27
C VAL A 541 8.32 4.42 17.58
N VAL A 542 7.40 4.93 16.76
CA VAL A 542 6.73 6.20 16.96
C VAL A 542 5.33 5.93 17.48
N THR A 543 4.95 6.63 18.55
CA THR A 543 3.61 6.51 19.14
C THR A 543 2.66 7.60 18.65
N GLU A 544 1.35 7.38 18.79
CA GLU A 544 0.34 8.43 18.53
C GLU A 544 0.58 9.70 19.34
N ALA A 545 0.98 9.53 20.62
CA ALA A 545 1.30 10.64 21.50
C ALA A 545 2.50 11.46 20.99
N ASP A 546 3.49 10.81 20.38
CA ASP A 546 4.62 11.53 19.75
C ASP A 546 4.14 12.39 18.58
N VAL A 547 3.27 11.84 17.73
CA VAL A 547 2.75 12.58 16.58
C VAL A 547 1.87 13.73 17.04
N ALA A 548 0.96 13.51 17.99
CA ALA A 548 0.10 14.55 18.55
C ALA A 548 0.93 15.70 19.15
N ARG A 549 1.98 15.38 19.91
CA ARG A 549 2.91 16.37 20.48
C ARG A 549 3.59 17.19 19.39
N VAL A 550 4.20 16.53 18.39
CA VAL A 550 4.91 17.23 17.31
C VAL A 550 3.96 18.07 16.47
N ARG A 551 2.77 17.54 16.16
CA ARG A 551 1.73 18.25 15.43
C ARG A 551 1.27 19.49 16.17
N GLY A 552 1.02 19.40 17.49
CA GLY A 552 0.67 20.55 18.31
C GLY A 552 1.75 21.63 18.30
N ALA A 553 3.03 21.23 18.42
CA ALA A 553 4.15 22.16 18.36
C ALA A 553 4.36 22.82 16.98
N ALA A 554 3.82 22.23 15.91
CA ALA A 554 3.99 22.69 14.53
C ALA A 554 2.68 23.20 13.89
N ALA A 555 1.61 23.42 14.67
CA ALA A 555 0.26 23.69 14.17
C ALA A 555 0.14 24.91 13.23
N GLY A 556 1.07 25.86 13.28
CA GLY A 556 1.09 27.05 12.40
C GLY A 556 1.90 26.90 11.11
N ARG A 557 2.61 25.78 10.91
CA ARG A 557 3.54 25.64 9.78
C ARG A 557 2.83 25.15 8.52
N THR A 558 2.99 25.89 7.43
CA THR A 558 2.50 25.52 6.09
C THR A 558 3.62 25.34 5.05
N ALA A 559 4.85 25.76 5.36
CA ALA A 559 6.01 25.61 4.50
C ALA A 559 6.64 24.20 4.61
N LEU A 560 7.16 23.70 3.49
CA LEU A 560 8.01 22.51 3.46
C LEU A 560 9.29 22.78 4.27
N TRP A 561 9.86 21.76 4.91
CA TRP A 561 11.16 21.88 5.57
C TRP A 561 12.30 21.86 4.56
N THR A 562 13.41 22.55 4.85
CA THR A 562 14.72 22.11 4.33
C THR A 562 15.37 21.15 5.33
N ALA A 563 16.30 20.31 4.87
CA ALA A 563 16.99 19.36 5.75
C ALA A 563 17.76 20.03 6.89
N GLU A 564 18.37 21.18 6.62
CA GLU A 564 19.16 21.95 7.58
C GLU A 564 18.25 22.63 8.61
N GLU A 565 17.19 23.31 8.15
CA GLU A 565 16.19 23.94 9.01
C GLU A 565 15.59 22.90 9.96
N LEU A 566 15.14 21.76 9.44
CA LEU A 566 14.53 20.71 10.27
C LEU A 566 15.53 20.17 11.29
N ALA A 567 16.76 19.84 10.87
CA ALA A 567 17.77 19.29 11.76
C ALA A 567 18.09 20.23 12.93
N SER A 568 18.12 21.55 12.68
CA SER A 568 18.36 22.56 13.72
C SER A 568 17.28 22.59 14.82
N THR A 569 16.07 22.11 14.52
CA THR A 569 14.94 22.10 15.48
C THR A 569 14.90 20.86 16.37
N LEU A 570 15.78 19.89 16.13
CA LEU A 570 15.74 18.61 16.83
C LEU A 570 16.62 18.63 18.09
N PRO A 571 16.17 17.98 19.17
CA PRO A 571 17.03 17.67 20.30
C PRO A 571 18.27 16.90 19.86
N GLN A 572 19.43 17.28 20.41
CA GLN A 572 20.70 16.67 20.05
C GLN A 572 21.10 15.62 21.07
N PRO A 573 21.51 14.41 20.65
CA PRO A 573 22.00 13.40 21.57
C PRO A 573 23.33 13.87 22.17
N LEU A 574 23.44 13.86 23.49
CA LEU A 574 24.70 14.01 24.19
C LEU A 574 25.48 12.70 24.07
N ILE A 575 26.76 12.80 23.71
CA ILE A 575 27.66 11.65 23.56
C ILE A 575 28.39 11.47 24.89
N PRO A 576 28.18 10.36 25.63
CA PRO A 576 28.92 10.08 26.85
C PRO A 576 30.42 9.94 26.56
N ASP A 577 31.24 10.54 27.41
CA ASP A 577 32.71 10.41 27.39
C ASP A 577 33.24 9.94 28.75
N ALA A 578 34.55 9.85 28.91
CA ALA A 578 35.20 9.38 30.13
C ALA A 578 34.93 10.25 31.38
N THR A 579 34.35 11.44 31.23
CA THR A 579 34.01 12.35 32.34
C THR A 579 32.59 12.15 32.87
N TRP A 580 31.74 11.43 32.14
CA TRP A 580 30.41 11.04 32.63
C TRP A 580 30.52 10.04 33.77
N ARG A 581 29.54 10.06 34.68
CA ARG A 581 29.44 9.07 35.77
C ARG A 581 28.06 8.45 35.77
N ALA A 582 28.02 7.15 36.03
CA ALA A 582 26.79 6.43 36.30
C ALA A 582 26.88 5.79 37.69
N ARG A 583 25.77 5.81 38.42
CA ARG A 583 25.60 5.11 39.70
C ARG A 583 24.31 4.31 39.63
N ALA A 584 24.25 3.23 40.38
CA ALA A 584 23.04 2.43 40.48
C ALA A 584 22.89 1.87 41.88
N SER A 585 21.65 1.73 42.33
CA SER A 585 21.30 1.04 43.58
C SER A 585 21.79 -0.42 43.60
N HIS A 586 21.83 -1.06 42.44
CA HIS A 586 22.19 -2.47 42.27
C HIS A 586 23.26 -2.62 41.19
N ASN A 587 24.21 -3.53 41.42
CA ASN A 587 25.37 -3.73 40.56
C ASN A 587 26.09 -2.41 40.16
N PRO A 588 26.47 -1.56 41.14
CA PRO A 588 27.02 -0.23 40.86
C PRO A 588 28.35 -0.27 40.09
N GLY A 589 29.15 -1.33 40.26
CA GLY A 589 30.43 -1.49 39.54
C GLY A 589 30.29 -1.63 38.03
N ALA A 590 29.11 -2.05 37.55
CA ALA A 590 28.81 -2.19 36.12
C ALA A 590 28.03 -0.99 35.54
N ALA A 591 27.73 0.05 36.34
CA ALA A 591 26.82 1.12 35.93
C ALA A 591 27.28 1.88 34.69
N ALA A 592 28.61 2.06 34.52
CA ALA A 592 29.17 2.69 33.33
C ALA A 592 28.83 1.94 32.02
N GLY A 593 28.59 0.63 32.09
CA GLY A 593 28.21 -0.18 30.93
C GLY A 593 26.86 0.17 30.33
N ALA A 594 26.04 0.97 31.01
CA ALA A 594 24.80 1.49 30.44
C ALA A 594 25.04 2.42 29.24
N PHE A 595 26.18 3.09 29.15
CA PHE A 595 26.50 4.04 28.07
C PHE A 595 27.00 3.37 26.79
N ASP A 596 27.49 2.13 26.88
CA ASP A 596 28.13 1.43 25.76
C ASP A 596 27.46 0.06 25.49
N PHE A 597 28.20 -0.85 24.84
CA PHE A 597 27.73 -2.19 24.48
C PHE A 597 27.94 -3.25 25.56
N THR A 598 28.61 -2.91 26.67
CA THR A 598 28.88 -3.84 27.78
C THR A 598 27.66 -4.08 28.67
N ARG A 599 26.68 -3.15 28.63
CA ARG A 599 25.37 -3.21 29.28
C ARG A 599 25.44 -3.21 30.81
N TRP A 600 24.58 -2.41 31.43
CA TRP A 600 24.30 -2.53 32.84
C TRP A 600 23.10 -3.48 33.09
N SER A 601 23.20 -4.29 34.14
CA SER A 601 22.12 -5.15 34.64
C SER A 601 22.04 -5.02 36.15
N SER A 602 20.82 -4.94 36.70
CA SER A 602 20.60 -4.98 38.16
C SER A 602 21.12 -6.28 38.81
N GLY A 603 21.37 -7.33 38.02
CA GLY A 603 21.85 -8.64 38.47
C GLY A 603 20.85 -9.44 39.30
N THR A 604 19.71 -8.85 39.61
CA THR A 604 18.64 -9.39 40.45
C THR A 604 17.28 -8.99 39.88
N PRO A 605 16.21 -9.77 40.15
CA PRO A 605 14.85 -9.42 39.74
C PRO A 605 14.46 -7.99 40.10
N GLN A 606 13.75 -7.32 39.20
CA GLN A 606 13.26 -5.96 39.37
C GLN A 606 12.39 -5.77 40.64
N GLN A 607 12.71 -4.74 41.43
CA GLN A 607 11.95 -4.36 42.62
C GLN A 607 11.67 -2.84 42.67
N PRO A 608 10.49 -2.41 43.19
CA PRO A 608 10.21 -1.02 43.49
C PRO A 608 11.33 -0.36 44.32
N GLY A 609 11.75 0.83 43.90
CA GLY A 609 12.82 1.58 44.55
C GLY A 609 14.23 1.35 43.97
N MET A 610 14.41 0.38 43.07
CA MET A 610 15.66 0.28 42.31
C MET A 610 15.86 1.54 41.46
N TRP A 611 17.02 2.19 41.61
CA TRP A 611 17.34 3.40 40.86
C TRP A 611 18.67 3.27 40.08
N PHE A 612 18.74 4.04 38.99
CA PHE A 612 19.93 4.29 38.19
C PHE A 612 20.08 5.80 37.98
N GLU A 613 21.29 6.31 38.14
CA GLU A 613 21.60 7.74 38.15
C GLU A 613 22.74 8.06 37.19
N ILE A 614 22.57 9.15 36.46
CA ILE A 614 23.50 9.68 35.47
C ILE A 614 23.94 11.05 35.94
N GLU A 615 25.25 11.30 35.90
CA GLU A 615 25.84 12.61 36.12
C GLU A 615 26.56 13.04 34.84
N ALA A 616 26.04 14.11 34.23
CA ALA A 616 26.67 14.77 33.09
C ALA A 616 27.85 15.65 33.57
N PRO A 617 28.83 15.96 32.69
CA PRO A 617 30.03 16.73 33.07
C PRO A 617 29.70 18.15 33.54
N HIS A 618 28.69 18.76 32.92
CA HIS A 618 28.18 20.09 33.26
C HIS A 618 26.65 20.12 33.12
N PRO A 619 25.96 21.10 33.75
CA PRO A 619 24.53 21.28 33.56
C PRO A 619 24.16 21.53 32.09
N VAL A 620 23.14 20.84 31.61
CA VAL A 620 22.61 20.88 30.23
C VAL A 620 21.09 21.01 30.26
N THR A 621 20.48 21.51 29.18
CA THR A 621 19.01 21.62 29.10
C THR A 621 18.42 20.35 28.53
N LEU A 622 18.11 19.40 29.40
CA LEU A 622 17.65 18.06 29.04
C LEU A 622 16.19 18.07 28.58
N THR A 623 15.89 17.23 27.60
CA THR A 623 14.54 17.06 27.03
C THR A 623 14.10 15.61 26.95
N GLU A 624 15.05 14.67 26.93
CA GLU A 624 14.72 13.27 26.75
C GLU A 624 15.83 12.36 27.29
N VAL A 625 15.42 11.18 27.77
CA VAL A 625 16.30 10.04 28.05
C VAL A 625 15.90 8.89 27.15
N GLN A 626 16.88 8.26 26.50
CA GLN A 626 16.68 7.01 25.75
C GLN A 626 17.67 5.94 26.22
N PHE A 627 17.24 4.68 26.25
CA PHE A 627 18.13 3.53 26.42
C PHE A 627 17.51 2.28 25.79
N GLU A 628 18.35 1.28 25.53
CA GLU A 628 17.93 -0.04 25.07
C GLU A 628 17.93 -1.04 26.23
N SER A 629 16.97 -1.96 26.23
CA SER A 629 16.85 -3.09 27.16
C SER A 629 16.76 -4.39 26.36
N GLN A 630 17.25 -5.48 26.94
CA GLN A 630 17.14 -6.78 26.29
C GLN A 630 15.69 -7.26 26.16
N VAL A 631 15.40 -7.89 25.03
CA VAL A 631 14.21 -8.70 24.85
C VAL A 631 14.66 -10.17 24.78
N ILE A 632 14.14 -10.98 25.69
CA ILE A 632 14.45 -12.39 25.86
C ILE A 632 13.41 -13.19 25.04
N PRO A 633 13.83 -14.05 24.10
CA PRO A 633 12.88 -14.90 23.37
C PRO A 633 12.06 -15.76 24.33
N GLY A 634 10.76 -15.92 24.06
CA GLY A 634 9.97 -16.94 24.74
C GLY A 634 10.37 -18.33 24.27
N GLY A 635 10.15 -19.37 25.10
CA GLY A 635 10.25 -20.77 24.65
C GLY A 635 9.22 -21.09 23.57
N GLU A 636 9.15 -22.33 23.07
CA GLU A 636 8.14 -22.74 22.07
C GLU A 636 6.72 -22.34 22.53
N GLY A 637 6.10 -21.39 21.81
CA GLY A 637 4.77 -20.86 22.11
C GLY A 637 4.70 -19.73 23.15
N GLY A 638 5.82 -19.30 23.73
CA GLY A 638 5.89 -18.20 24.70
C GLY A 638 6.11 -16.83 24.06
N ALA A 639 5.47 -15.78 24.58
CA ALA A 639 5.73 -14.41 24.15
C ALA A 639 7.15 -13.95 24.60
N PRO A 640 7.86 -13.14 23.81
CA PRO A 640 9.13 -12.54 24.23
C PRO A 640 8.97 -11.70 25.50
N ALA A 641 9.92 -11.82 26.43
CA ALA A 641 9.93 -11.07 27.69
C ALA A 641 10.97 -9.94 27.65
N THR A 642 10.58 -8.70 27.97
CA THR A 642 11.52 -7.57 28.07
C THR A 642 12.16 -7.47 29.46
N THR A 643 13.38 -6.92 29.50
CA THR A 643 14.13 -6.50 30.71
C THR A 643 14.02 -4.99 30.97
N ALA A 644 13.18 -4.29 30.22
CA ALA A 644 12.84 -2.89 30.44
C ALA A 644 12.22 -2.67 31.85
N PRO A 645 12.28 -1.45 32.40
CA PRO A 645 11.72 -1.16 33.72
C PRO A 645 10.20 -1.37 33.73
N ARG A 646 9.66 -2.13 34.70
CA ARG A 646 8.21 -2.42 34.81
C ARG A 646 7.32 -1.19 35.05
N GLY A 647 7.94 -0.15 35.58
CA GLY A 647 7.40 1.18 35.81
C GLY A 647 8.58 2.07 36.18
N TYR A 648 8.57 3.34 35.83
CA TYR A 648 9.63 4.27 36.18
C TYR A 648 9.08 5.66 36.48
N VAL A 649 9.81 6.38 37.31
CA VAL A 649 9.79 7.85 37.41
C VAL A 649 11.18 8.38 37.08
N VAL A 650 11.23 9.58 36.48
CA VAL A 650 12.46 10.29 36.19
C VAL A 650 12.48 11.58 36.98
N GLU A 651 13.55 11.78 37.75
CA GLU A 651 13.80 12.97 38.54
C GLU A 651 15.13 13.58 38.08
N VAL A 652 15.27 14.89 38.22
CA VAL A 652 16.51 15.59 37.85
C VAL A 652 17.05 16.42 39.00
N SER A 653 18.34 16.72 38.97
CA SER A 653 19.00 17.53 40.00
C SER A 653 20.15 18.36 39.42
N ALA A 654 20.41 19.51 40.04
CA ALA A 654 21.57 20.36 39.74
C ALA A 654 22.81 19.95 40.55
N ASP A 655 22.63 19.39 41.75
CA ASP A 655 23.69 19.13 42.74
C ASP A 655 23.81 17.66 43.16
N GLY A 656 22.89 16.79 42.73
CA GLY A 656 22.83 15.37 43.07
C GLY A 656 22.25 15.10 44.48
N LYS A 657 21.87 16.15 45.22
CA LYS A 657 21.37 16.08 46.60
C LYS A 657 19.90 16.43 46.67
N THR A 658 19.51 17.52 46.00
CA THR A 658 18.13 18.01 45.96
C THR A 658 17.50 17.60 44.63
N TRP A 659 16.42 16.82 44.69
CA TRP A 659 15.76 16.25 43.51
C TRP A 659 14.46 16.98 43.22
N SER A 660 14.15 17.14 41.93
CA SER A 660 12.87 17.67 41.49
C SER A 660 11.73 16.70 41.79
N GLU A 661 10.49 17.20 41.76
CA GLU A 661 9.35 16.34 41.46
C GLU A 661 9.59 15.56 40.15
N PRO A 662 8.98 14.38 39.95
CA PRO A 662 9.16 13.60 38.74
C PRO A 662 8.86 14.42 37.47
N VAL A 663 9.85 14.55 36.58
CA VAL A 663 9.72 15.23 35.28
C VAL A 663 9.09 14.33 34.22
N ALA A 664 9.13 13.01 34.42
CA ALA A 664 8.43 12.02 33.62
C ALA A 664 8.10 10.78 34.45
N GLN A 665 7.08 10.04 34.02
CA GLN A 665 6.74 8.73 34.57
C GLN A 665 6.13 7.84 33.49
N GLY A 666 6.32 6.53 33.59
CA GLY A 666 5.81 5.61 32.59
C GLY A 666 6.12 4.15 32.89
N ARG A 667 6.00 3.30 31.87
CA ARG A 667 6.37 1.88 31.91
C ARG A 667 7.23 1.57 30.70
N GLY A 668 8.23 0.71 30.89
CA GLY A 668 8.97 0.11 29.78
C GLY A 668 8.20 -1.09 29.23
N GLY A 669 8.34 -1.34 27.93
CA GLY A 669 7.64 -2.43 27.24
C GLY A 669 8.44 -3.03 26.09
N GLY A 670 9.06 -2.18 25.27
CA GLY A 670 9.85 -2.59 24.11
C GLY A 670 11.35 -2.77 24.37
N ARG A 671 12.10 -2.94 23.28
CA ARG A 671 13.57 -2.91 23.27
C ARG A 671 14.10 -1.51 23.60
N THR A 672 13.49 -0.46 23.08
CA THR A 672 13.91 0.92 23.34
C THR A 672 12.94 1.59 24.29
N THR A 673 13.45 2.13 25.39
CA THR A 673 12.68 3.03 26.27
C THR A 673 13.01 4.46 25.88
N THR A 674 11.99 5.26 25.58
CA THR A 674 12.12 6.67 25.24
C THR A 674 11.26 7.50 26.16
N ILE A 675 11.90 8.41 26.90
CA ILE A 675 11.28 9.16 27.99
C ILE A 675 11.41 10.67 27.71
N PRO A 676 10.48 11.26 26.94
CA PRO A 676 10.44 12.69 26.71
C PRO A 676 9.91 13.43 27.94
N PHE A 677 10.43 14.63 28.20
CA PHE A 677 9.93 15.55 29.22
C PHE A 677 10.14 17.01 28.79
N ALA A 678 9.51 17.94 29.51
CA ALA A 678 9.68 19.37 29.25
C ALA A 678 11.16 19.78 29.45
N PRO A 679 11.71 20.71 28.64
CA PRO A 679 13.09 21.16 28.78
C PRO A 679 13.42 21.58 30.21
N VAL A 680 14.42 20.94 30.82
CA VAL A 680 14.84 21.20 32.20
C VAL A 680 16.35 21.26 32.31
N ARG A 681 16.87 22.31 32.95
CA ARG A 681 18.32 22.46 33.14
C ARG A 681 18.77 21.65 34.35
N ALA A 682 19.59 20.62 34.12
CA ALA A 682 20.06 19.73 35.17
C ALA A 682 21.45 19.16 34.84
N LYS A 683 22.13 18.67 35.88
CA LYS A 683 23.40 17.94 35.76
C LYS A 683 23.20 16.44 36.03
N PHE A 684 22.23 16.09 36.87
CA PHE A 684 21.94 14.73 37.28
C PHE A 684 20.56 14.30 36.81
N VAL A 685 20.42 13.04 36.39
CA VAL A 685 19.16 12.39 36.05
C VAL A 685 19.08 11.08 36.81
N ARG A 686 17.96 10.80 37.46
CA ARG A 686 17.70 9.55 38.16
C ARG A 686 16.45 8.88 37.60
N LEU A 687 16.57 7.61 37.25
CA LEU A 687 15.47 6.74 36.90
C LEU A 687 15.21 5.81 38.08
N THR A 688 14.02 5.88 38.66
CA THR A 688 13.60 5.03 39.78
C THR A 688 12.49 4.11 39.31
N GLN A 689 12.71 2.80 39.40
CA GLN A 689 11.73 1.78 39.05
C GLN A 689 10.61 1.75 40.09
N THR A 690 9.35 1.69 39.67
CA THR A 690 8.18 1.83 40.57
C THR A 690 7.27 0.60 40.72
N ALA A 691 7.36 -0.40 39.84
CA ALA A 691 6.46 -1.57 39.85
C ALA A 691 7.17 -2.90 40.11
N ALA A 692 6.58 -3.77 40.95
CA ALA A 692 7.05 -5.14 41.18
C ALA A 692 6.48 -6.12 40.14
N GLY A 693 7.10 -7.30 40.02
CA GLY A 693 6.52 -8.45 39.33
C GLY A 693 7.06 -9.76 39.88
N GLU A 694 6.19 -10.76 40.11
CA GLU A 694 6.64 -12.12 40.43
C GLU A 694 7.42 -12.70 39.25
N GLY A 695 8.61 -13.27 39.50
CA GLY A 695 9.48 -13.81 38.46
C GLY A 695 10.08 -12.78 37.50
N ALA A 696 10.13 -11.49 37.88
CA ALA A 696 10.62 -10.44 37.00
C ALA A 696 12.09 -10.64 36.60
N SER A 697 12.37 -10.49 35.30
CA SER A 697 13.73 -10.40 34.77
C SER A 697 14.51 -9.23 35.39
N PRO A 698 15.86 -9.31 35.47
CA PRO A 698 16.69 -8.18 35.85
C PRO A 698 16.42 -6.95 34.98
N TRP A 699 16.56 -5.75 35.55
CA TRP A 699 16.50 -4.51 34.77
C TRP A 699 17.81 -4.34 34.02
N THR A 700 17.74 -4.15 32.71
CA THR A 700 18.95 -3.87 31.92
C THR A 700 18.85 -2.57 31.14
N MET A 701 20.00 -1.92 30.99
CA MET A 701 20.16 -0.74 30.15
C MET A 701 21.47 -0.80 29.38
N GLU A 702 21.42 -0.47 28.09
CA GLU A 702 22.57 -0.27 27.22
C GLU A 702 22.30 0.90 26.26
N ARG A 703 23.37 1.46 25.68
CA ARG A 703 23.29 2.57 24.71
C ARG A 703 22.47 3.76 25.24
N LEU A 704 22.58 4.05 26.53
CA LEU A 704 21.87 5.15 27.18
C LEU A 704 22.32 6.50 26.63
N ARG A 705 21.34 7.36 26.30
CA ARG A 705 21.53 8.70 25.74
C ARG A 705 20.65 9.70 26.46
N LEU A 706 21.22 10.86 26.74
CA LEU A 706 20.49 12.06 27.12
C LEU A 706 20.39 12.97 25.90
N TYR A 707 19.29 13.69 25.76
CA TYR A 707 19.11 14.66 24.68
C TYR A 707 18.99 16.08 25.23
N GLU A 708 19.78 16.98 24.66
CA GLU A 708 19.73 18.40 24.94
C GLU A 708 18.76 19.12 24.00
N ALA A 709 18.06 20.12 24.51
CA ALA A 709 17.22 21.00 23.70
C ALA A 709 18.05 21.65 22.57
N PRO A 710 17.47 21.86 21.38
CA PRO A 710 18.15 22.62 20.33
C PRO A 710 18.57 23.99 20.88
N GLY A 711 19.86 24.31 20.78
CA GLY A 711 20.40 25.57 21.28
C GLY A 711 19.69 26.75 20.64
N ALA A 712 19.32 27.77 21.43
CA ALA A 712 18.90 29.04 20.87
C ALA A 712 20.02 29.52 19.94
N ALA A 713 19.72 29.63 18.64
CA ALA A 713 20.68 30.09 17.66
C ALA A 713 21.39 31.34 18.19
N ALA A 714 22.70 31.25 18.42
CA ALA A 714 23.52 32.41 18.62
C ALA A 714 23.25 33.32 17.42
N GLY A 715 22.65 34.49 17.67
CA GLY A 715 22.30 35.43 16.62
C GLY A 715 23.51 35.67 15.71
N ALA A 716 23.27 35.57 14.41
CA ALA A 716 24.25 35.85 13.38
C ALA A 716 24.93 37.21 13.66
N SER A 717 26.17 37.16 14.16
CA SER A 717 27.06 38.31 14.10
C SER A 717 27.67 38.34 12.71
N LYS A 718 27.06 39.18 11.86
CA LYS A 718 27.50 39.76 10.58
C LYS A 718 28.20 38.86 9.56
#